data_AF-A0A9P9L500-F1
#
_entry.id   AF-A0A9P9L500-F1
#
_cell.length_a   1.000
_cell.length_b   1.000
_cell.length_c   1.000
_cell.angle_alpha   90.00
_cell.angle_beta   90.00
_cell.angle_gamma   90.00
#
_symmetry.space_group_name_H-M   'P 1'
#
loop_
_entity.id
_entity.type
_entity.pdbx_description
1 polymer ?
#
loop_
_entity_poly.entity_id
_entity_poly.type
_entity_poly.pdbx_seq_one_letter_code
_entity_poly.pdbx_strand_id
1 'polypeptide(L)'
;MKLIHSFSSLWGIFLHLLLLDTTTLVYSHPHNFFHHRAKANDSFGDLDGLELPVLEKRAQPDLRVMALGASIVFGVGSSDGNGFRKLLRDQLRFSGYKVDMVGTKNGGTMKDNNVEATSGFIVKQIHDASKLSYKYKPNLVVINAGTNDILNISPETVIIVSTILPVDKPAAEALRGGVNNGYRDVFSDPYKEGKPIYLADLDGFMTLSDLGDGTHPTDFGFRKMAGAFWSAIQKAEKENKFKDPLPADTSNEGGKTCRKSPGDGVKAGSLTQRGSGYDDGTYEHDSQEMGALLTITSDWDRDQWFFARIFRSDRDDLLGWVENSAGNVVYAARRNDGGGKFTKIATDLNVNDNCKPKGVVFIDLNGDGLDAFACIGPDGAVYASINQGLWRAADSRFPQAKVRLADIDGNGRADFCGLSDNGDVYVWRNGWINDMPEYWQALGKRFNGKGMGNLDGTRFEDLNGDGRDDWIWVGDKGEAHTWTNSRSCGVGKEGDGLKVAWRPGYYKGKTSGPTHAGGFASGIRNRIHFTRIYGEPQDFSLLGKLDYVYMEHTKGSNGKHTFRMRVWKNKGYGATKPKADGNKYCDMTGNGRDDYVWVLSKGEMDFYPNGGKNFITGQESYWGAMQKAFFKPDRDLDRRDLHLTDWDGDGKCDIVWVDPNNQNRVSVWRNNYTPGGGFNWQYLANPAPELYCPEKRGIGFHDIPVQFADVSGSGRSDYLCIEKNGRIWGWTQDAKGAWTYIDQFFGSKKHDRANMRFADVDGDGRDDAIWVEKFSGDAFVYYNMGRRDIAGSRYWWEIQERGGPFMAYGGSYAGSCQYFPDLNGDGRADLHSIQGTFPNTAVSAYNVCDGNRSGDDSTDIKKPDLIMPPEAPGRQMEVIEASHVLFNNRDEEPVDMAVDLFLTVETSTKVTWAKEKGREDGGEVGATIGAEYSWEADIPEVAVAQNKKKIEVTAK
;
A
#
# COMPACT_ATOMS: atom_id res chain seq x y z
N MET A 1 10.78 4.83 28.31
CA MET A 1 11.88 5.44 29.10
C MET A 1 13.25 4.81 28.76
N LYS A 2 13.59 4.70 27.46
CA LYS A 2 14.91 4.34 26.92
C LYS A 2 15.16 5.16 25.63
N LEU A 3 15.09 6.48 25.74
CA LEU A 3 15.29 7.41 24.61
C LEU A 3 16.21 8.59 24.94
N ILE A 4 16.83 8.62 26.13
CA ILE A 4 17.60 9.78 26.61
C ILE A 4 19.11 9.46 26.77
N HIS A 5 19.58 8.26 26.41
CA HIS A 5 20.99 7.87 26.62
C HIS A 5 21.86 7.70 25.36
N SER A 6 21.50 8.24 24.19
CA SER A 6 22.41 8.20 23.01
C SER A 6 22.76 9.57 22.42
N PHE A 7 22.61 10.66 23.17
CA PHE A 7 22.93 12.02 22.68
C PHE A 7 24.40 12.42 22.86
N SER A 8 25.29 11.52 23.31
CA SER A 8 26.71 11.87 23.55
C SER A 8 27.75 10.82 23.16
N SER A 9 27.41 9.80 22.35
CA SER A 9 28.38 8.73 21.98
C SER A 9 28.54 8.42 20.49
N LEU A 10 28.01 9.25 19.59
CA LEU A 10 28.11 9.03 18.13
C LEU A 10 29.01 10.03 17.38
N TRP A 11 29.57 11.03 18.05
CA TRP A 11 30.49 12.00 17.45
C TRP A 11 31.97 11.60 17.45
N GLY A 12 32.32 10.46 18.06
CA GLY A 12 33.70 9.98 18.17
C GLY A 12 34.17 8.96 17.12
N ILE A 13 33.29 8.46 16.24
CA ILE A 13 33.59 7.30 15.37
C ILE A 13 33.51 7.62 13.86
N PHE A 14 33.05 8.81 13.46
CA PHE A 14 32.85 9.15 12.04
C PHE A 14 34.03 9.85 11.33
N LEU A 15 35.16 10.08 12.00
CA LEU A 15 36.33 10.77 11.41
C LEU A 15 37.41 9.82 10.84
N HIS A 16 37.12 8.55 10.55
CA HIS A 16 38.12 7.59 10.03
C HIS A 16 37.72 6.84 8.75
N LEU A 17 36.59 7.18 8.12
CA LEU A 17 36.07 6.44 6.95
C LEU A 17 35.86 7.29 5.68
N LEU A 18 36.40 8.52 5.62
CA LEU A 18 36.29 9.42 4.47
C LEU A 18 37.61 9.69 3.72
N LEU A 19 38.63 8.86 3.94
CA LEU A 19 39.83 8.82 3.11
C LEU A 19 39.94 7.44 2.48
N LEU A 20 39.25 7.22 1.36
CA LEU A 20 39.53 6.19 0.34
C LEU A 20 38.38 6.22 -0.69
N ASP A 21 38.52 7.07 -1.71
CA ASP A 21 38.16 6.77 -3.11
C ASP A 21 38.21 8.06 -3.94
N THR A 22 39.40 8.37 -4.44
CA THR A 22 39.56 9.28 -5.58
C THR A 22 40.37 8.57 -6.67
N THR A 23 39.69 7.79 -7.50
CA THR A 23 40.22 7.41 -8.81
C THR A 23 39.83 8.46 -9.84
N THR A 24 40.85 9.20 -10.26
CA THR A 24 41.08 9.85 -11.56
C THR A 24 39.99 9.71 -12.65
N LEU A 25 39.50 10.87 -13.11
CA LEU A 25 39.08 11.05 -14.50
C LEU A 25 39.50 12.43 -15.00
N VAL A 26 40.30 12.40 -16.08
CA VAL A 26 40.87 13.54 -16.80
C VAL A 26 39.82 14.10 -17.75
N TYR A 27 39.62 15.43 -17.77
CA TYR A 27 39.07 16.10 -18.96
C TYR A 27 39.74 17.45 -19.22
N SER A 28 40.17 17.58 -20.48
CA SER A 28 40.91 18.68 -21.11
C SER A 28 40.08 19.95 -21.30
N HIS A 29 40.65 21.11 -20.99
CA HIS A 29 40.15 22.43 -21.41
C HIS A 29 40.97 22.96 -22.61
N PRO A 30 40.34 23.49 -23.68
CA PRO A 30 41.03 24.28 -24.67
C PRO A 30 41.07 25.77 -24.25
N HIS A 31 42.29 26.30 -24.12
CA HIS A 31 42.54 27.74 -24.01
C HIS A 31 42.44 28.40 -25.38
N ASN A 32 41.65 29.47 -25.50
CA ASN A 32 41.85 30.49 -26.53
C ASN A 32 42.09 31.84 -25.85
N PHE A 33 43.35 32.29 -25.94
CA PHE A 33 43.81 33.62 -25.57
C PHE A 33 43.52 34.59 -26.72
N PHE A 34 42.85 35.72 -26.42
CA PHE A 34 42.98 36.93 -27.24
C PHE A 34 43.76 37.98 -26.45
N HIS A 35 44.95 38.31 -26.95
CA HIS A 35 45.75 39.45 -26.55
C HIS A 35 45.20 40.72 -27.19
N HIS A 36 44.94 41.76 -26.40
CA HIS A 36 45.11 43.14 -26.87
C HIS A 36 46.04 43.93 -25.95
N ARG A 37 47.05 44.51 -26.58
CA ARG A 37 48.16 45.28 -26.02
C ARG A 37 47.84 46.75 -26.25
N ALA A 38 47.58 47.51 -25.19
CA ALA A 38 47.39 48.96 -25.31
C ALA A 38 48.74 49.65 -25.61
N LYS A 39 48.76 50.54 -26.60
CA LYS A 39 49.85 51.50 -26.84
C LYS A 39 49.41 52.88 -26.37
N ALA A 40 50.38 53.62 -25.81
CA ALA A 40 50.23 54.99 -25.35
C ALA A 40 50.12 55.96 -26.54
N ASN A 41 49.00 56.69 -26.59
CA ASN A 41 48.74 58.00 -27.18
C ASN A 41 47.33 57.99 -27.76
N ASP A 42 46.35 58.44 -26.98
CA ASP A 42 45.20 59.18 -27.52
C ASP A 42 44.67 60.15 -26.45
N SER A 43 44.34 61.34 -26.92
CA SER A 43 44.04 62.56 -26.19
C SER A 43 42.64 62.60 -25.58
N PHE A 44 42.50 63.40 -24.51
CA PHE A 44 41.25 63.78 -23.87
C PHE A 44 40.26 64.41 -24.88
N GLY A 45 39.23 63.66 -25.25
CA GLY A 45 38.18 64.15 -26.14
C GLY A 45 37.14 63.08 -26.50
N ASP A 46 36.64 62.31 -25.52
CA ASP A 46 35.36 61.60 -25.63
C ASP A 46 34.93 61.10 -24.24
N LEU A 47 34.14 61.91 -23.53
CA LEU A 47 33.54 61.57 -22.22
C LEU A 47 32.06 61.92 -22.18
N ASP A 48 31.33 61.68 -23.28
CA ASP A 48 29.86 61.72 -23.31
C ASP A 48 29.23 60.31 -23.41
N GLY A 49 29.97 59.25 -23.05
CA GLY A 49 29.50 57.86 -23.19
C GLY A 49 29.84 56.91 -22.05
N LEU A 50 30.23 57.38 -20.85
CA LEU A 50 30.36 56.51 -19.68
C LEU A 50 29.05 56.49 -18.88
N GLU A 51 28.16 55.57 -19.24
CA GLU A 51 27.15 55.10 -18.29
C GLU A 51 27.87 54.50 -17.08
N LEU A 52 27.53 55.02 -15.89
CA LEU A 52 27.87 54.37 -14.61
C LEU A 52 27.42 52.91 -14.69
N PRO A 53 28.20 51.92 -14.20
CA PRO A 53 27.72 50.55 -14.13
C PRO A 53 26.45 50.56 -13.28
N VAL A 54 25.31 50.36 -13.94
CA VAL A 54 24.07 50.00 -13.27
C VAL A 54 24.40 48.72 -12.52
N LEU A 55 24.26 48.74 -11.19
CA LEU A 55 24.24 47.52 -10.40
C LEU A 55 23.05 46.71 -10.91
N GLU A 56 23.29 45.78 -11.83
CA GLU A 56 22.25 44.87 -12.27
C GLU A 56 21.74 44.10 -11.06
N LYS A 57 20.42 44.11 -10.88
CA LYS A 57 19.75 43.28 -9.87
C LYS A 57 20.12 41.82 -10.19
N ARG A 58 20.87 41.18 -9.28
CA ARG A 58 21.25 39.76 -9.38
C ARG A 58 20.01 38.94 -9.76
N ALA A 59 20.10 38.13 -10.81
CA ALA A 59 19.03 37.20 -11.17
C ALA A 59 18.71 36.32 -9.96
N GLN A 60 17.46 36.36 -9.49
CA GLN A 60 17.01 35.51 -8.40
C GLN A 60 16.99 34.06 -8.88
N PRO A 61 17.52 33.11 -8.09
CA PRO A 61 17.50 31.70 -8.49
C PRO A 61 16.07 31.17 -8.53
N ASP A 62 15.82 30.20 -9.40
CA ASP A 62 14.56 29.45 -9.34
C ASP A 62 14.57 28.59 -8.05
N LEU A 63 13.41 28.41 -7.40
CA LEU A 63 13.27 27.62 -6.18
C LEU A 63 12.48 26.35 -6.47
N ARG A 64 13.11 25.21 -6.24
CA ARG A 64 12.46 23.91 -6.17
C ARG A 64 12.28 23.52 -4.71
N VAL A 65 11.04 23.65 -4.24
CA VAL A 65 10.68 23.63 -2.82
C VAL A 65 10.06 22.29 -2.45
N MET A 66 10.71 21.55 -1.56
CA MET A 66 10.17 20.32 -0.99
C MET A 66 9.66 20.57 0.42
N ALA A 67 8.35 20.41 0.63
CA ALA A 67 7.76 20.40 1.95
C ALA A 67 7.74 18.97 2.50
N LEU A 68 8.50 18.71 3.58
CA LEU A 68 8.73 17.38 4.14
C LEU A 68 8.14 17.23 5.55
N GLY A 69 7.28 16.23 5.76
CA GLY A 69 6.81 15.89 7.11
C GLY A 69 5.63 14.93 7.19
N ALA A 70 4.74 15.14 8.16
CA ALA A 70 3.56 14.30 8.40
C ALA A 70 2.24 15.06 8.11
N SER A 71 1.19 14.83 8.91
CA SER A 71 -0.15 15.38 8.67
C SER A 71 -0.21 16.92 8.62
N ILE A 72 0.59 17.61 9.44
CA ILE A 72 0.67 19.08 9.45
C ILE A 72 1.21 19.60 8.12
N VAL A 73 2.29 19.00 7.60
CA VAL A 73 2.86 19.38 6.28
C VAL A 73 1.94 19.00 5.13
N PHE A 74 1.25 17.87 5.26
CA PHE A 74 0.24 17.45 4.28
C PHE A 74 -0.93 18.45 4.19
N GLY A 75 -1.21 19.19 5.27
CA GLY A 75 -2.26 20.22 5.33
C GLY A 75 -3.51 19.81 6.10
N VAL A 76 -3.46 18.73 6.90
CA VAL A 76 -4.57 18.33 7.77
C VAL A 76 -4.88 19.44 8.76
N GLY A 77 -6.16 19.81 8.88
CA GLY A 77 -6.64 20.92 9.72
C GLY A 77 -6.90 22.22 8.96
N SER A 78 -6.37 22.37 7.73
CA SER A 78 -6.69 23.50 6.86
C SER A 78 -7.98 23.27 6.07
N SER A 79 -8.73 24.33 5.81
CA SER A 79 -10.01 24.27 5.07
C SER A 79 -9.86 23.88 3.60
N ASP A 80 -8.70 24.16 3.01
CA ASP A 80 -8.37 23.92 1.60
C ASP A 80 -7.40 22.74 1.39
N GLY A 81 -6.92 22.12 2.47
CA GLY A 81 -5.95 21.03 2.46
C GLY A 81 -4.52 21.44 2.04
N ASN A 82 -4.22 22.73 1.84
CA ASN A 82 -2.89 23.19 1.44
C ASN A 82 -1.96 23.38 2.64
N GLY A 83 -2.51 23.58 3.86
CA GLY A 83 -1.74 23.94 5.04
C GLY A 83 -0.94 25.24 4.86
N PHE A 84 0.29 25.29 5.40
CA PHE A 84 1.16 26.46 5.23
C PHE A 84 1.75 26.60 3.81
N ARG A 85 1.69 25.53 3.00
CA ARG A 85 2.47 25.43 1.74
C ARG A 85 2.05 26.48 0.72
N LYS A 86 0.74 26.68 0.53
CA LYS A 86 0.22 27.70 -0.40
C LYS A 86 0.62 29.11 0.01
N LEU A 87 0.44 29.45 1.29
CA LEU A 87 0.81 30.77 1.82
C LEU A 87 2.31 31.04 1.67
N LEU A 88 3.16 30.04 1.92
CA LEU A 88 4.60 30.15 1.72
C LEU A 88 4.96 30.30 0.24
N ARG A 89 4.36 29.50 -0.64
CA ARG A 89 4.54 29.57 -2.09
C ARG A 89 4.15 30.94 -2.63
N ASP A 90 2.97 31.44 -2.27
CA ASP A 90 2.47 32.75 -2.67
C ASP A 90 3.41 33.88 -2.20
N GLN A 91 3.98 33.75 -1.01
CA GLN A 91 4.96 34.74 -0.50
C GLN A 91 6.26 34.70 -1.29
N LEU A 92 6.79 33.50 -1.60
CA LEU A 92 7.99 33.35 -2.41
C LEU A 92 7.80 33.92 -3.82
N ARG A 93 6.65 33.62 -4.44
CA ARG A 93 6.24 34.20 -5.73
C ARG A 93 6.14 35.73 -5.65
N PHE A 94 5.50 36.26 -4.61
CA PHE A 94 5.38 37.71 -4.39
C PHE A 94 6.74 38.39 -4.22
N SER A 95 7.71 37.71 -3.62
CA SER A 95 9.10 38.19 -3.47
C SER A 95 9.94 38.08 -4.76
N GLY A 96 9.37 37.53 -5.85
CA GLY A 96 9.97 37.49 -7.18
C GLY A 96 10.54 36.13 -7.62
N TYR A 97 10.54 35.13 -6.73
CA TYR A 97 11.08 33.80 -7.05
C TYR A 97 10.21 33.06 -8.04
N LYS A 98 10.84 32.28 -8.95
CA LYS A 98 10.13 31.16 -9.57
C LYS A 98 10.07 30.00 -8.60
N VAL A 99 8.92 29.34 -8.48
CA VAL A 99 8.70 28.32 -7.45
C VAL A 99 8.06 27.10 -8.11
N ASP A 100 8.68 25.95 -7.90
CA ASP A 100 8.22 24.61 -8.27
C ASP A 100 8.15 23.78 -6.98
N MET A 101 6.94 23.43 -6.53
CA MET A 101 6.79 22.55 -5.38
C MET A 101 7.07 21.12 -5.82
N VAL A 102 7.79 20.34 -5.03
CA VAL A 102 8.14 18.95 -5.38
C VAL A 102 7.92 17.98 -4.24
N GLY A 103 7.63 16.74 -4.61
CA GLY A 103 7.39 15.63 -3.69
C GLY A 103 6.67 14.49 -4.40
N THR A 104 6.64 13.32 -3.78
CA THR A 104 5.99 12.13 -4.36
C THR A 104 4.47 12.11 -4.19
N LYS A 105 3.89 13.13 -3.56
CA LYS A 105 2.45 13.21 -3.28
C LYS A 105 1.91 14.56 -3.69
N ASN A 106 0.59 14.63 -3.80
CA ASN A 106 -0.16 15.86 -3.98
C ASN A 106 -1.20 16.00 -2.86
N GLY A 107 -1.50 17.23 -2.48
CA GLY A 107 -2.52 17.51 -1.46
C GLY A 107 -2.90 18.98 -1.42
N GLY A 108 -4.19 19.26 -1.27
CA GLY A 108 -4.75 20.62 -1.26
C GLY A 108 -5.18 21.13 -2.64
N THR A 109 -5.78 22.31 -2.67
CA THR A 109 -6.40 22.92 -3.87
C THR A 109 -5.44 23.74 -4.75
N MET A 110 -4.20 24.01 -4.34
CA MET A 110 -3.25 24.73 -5.21
C MET A 110 -2.86 23.89 -6.43
N LYS A 111 -2.52 24.53 -7.54
CA LYS A 111 -2.20 23.88 -8.82
C LYS A 111 -0.93 23.05 -8.73
N ASP A 112 0.12 23.68 -8.20
CA ASP A 112 1.39 23.08 -7.89
C ASP A 112 1.36 22.57 -6.45
N ASN A 113 0.58 21.51 -6.21
CA ASN A 113 0.28 20.97 -4.87
C ASN A 113 1.19 19.82 -4.42
N ASN A 114 2.36 19.71 -5.04
CA ASN A 114 3.32 18.66 -4.75
C ASN A 114 3.88 18.80 -3.31
N VAL A 115 4.07 17.65 -2.65
CA VAL A 115 4.45 17.56 -1.23
C VAL A 115 5.06 16.20 -0.92
N GLU A 116 6.01 16.17 0.01
CA GLU A 116 6.54 14.94 0.58
C GLU A 116 6.07 14.76 2.03
N ALA A 117 4.81 14.38 2.19
CA ALA A 117 4.26 14.21 3.53
C ALA A 117 3.26 13.05 3.65
N THR A 118 3.29 12.37 4.81
CA THR A 118 2.35 11.27 5.07
C THR A 118 1.75 11.36 6.46
N SER A 119 0.43 11.51 6.52
CA SER A 119 -0.29 11.53 7.79
C SER A 119 -0.05 10.27 8.62
N GLY A 120 0.23 10.46 9.92
CA GLY A 120 0.47 9.37 10.87
C GLY A 120 1.89 8.78 10.85
N PHE A 121 2.77 9.24 9.96
CA PHE A 121 4.15 8.75 9.93
C PHE A 121 4.96 9.29 11.11
N ILE A 122 5.73 8.40 11.74
CA ILE A 122 6.76 8.79 12.70
C ILE A 122 8.06 9.16 11.97
N VAL A 123 8.99 9.80 12.66
CA VAL A 123 10.27 10.32 12.13
C VAL A 123 10.97 9.36 11.17
N LYS A 124 11.16 8.10 11.58
CA LYS A 124 11.82 7.07 10.75
C LYS A 124 11.08 6.82 9.42
N GLN A 125 9.76 6.78 9.45
CA GLN A 125 8.93 6.54 8.25
C GLN A 125 8.94 7.75 7.31
N ILE A 126 9.00 8.97 7.85
CA ILE A 126 9.15 10.20 7.06
C ILE A 126 10.50 10.19 6.33
N HIS A 127 11.58 9.85 7.04
CA HIS A 127 12.91 9.70 6.43
C HIS A 127 12.91 8.64 5.32
N ASP A 128 12.37 7.45 5.59
CA ASP A 128 12.35 6.36 4.61
C ASP A 128 11.50 6.72 3.37
N ALA A 129 10.39 7.44 3.53
CA ALA A 129 9.58 7.93 2.42
C ALA A 129 10.29 9.01 1.58
N SER A 130 11.02 9.93 2.24
CA SER A 130 11.70 11.06 1.57
C SER A 130 12.73 10.64 0.52
N LYS A 131 13.27 9.42 0.63
CA LYS A 131 14.23 8.85 -0.34
C LYS A 131 13.66 8.79 -1.76
N LEU A 132 12.35 8.58 -1.89
CA LEU A 132 11.66 8.55 -3.18
C LEU A 132 11.65 9.92 -3.88
N SER A 133 11.89 11.00 -3.13
CA SER A 133 11.82 12.38 -3.59
C SER A 133 13.19 12.95 -3.95
N TYR A 134 14.28 12.21 -3.70
CA TYR A 134 15.64 12.67 -3.99
C TYR A 134 15.86 12.94 -5.49
N LYS A 135 15.13 12.22 -6.36
CA LYS A 135 15.12 12.47 -7.82
C LYS A 135 14.75 13.90 -8.19
N TYR A 136 13.94 14.59 -7.38
CA TYR A 136 13.55 15.97 -7.66
C TYR A 136 14.68 16.98 -7.40
N LYS A 137 15.73 16.63 -6.66
CA LYS A 137 16.86 17.54 -6.33
C LYS A 137 16.41 18.96 -5.88
N PRO A 138 15.66 19.08 -4.77
CA PRO A 138 15.22 20.39 -4.27
C PRO A 138 16.42 21.24 -3.81
N ASN A 139 16.36 22.55 -4.03
CA ASN A 139 17.32 23.52 -3.49
C ASN A 139 16.79 24.24 -2.23
N LEU A 140 15.51 24.06 -1.89
CA LEU A 140 14.91 24.47 -0.63
C LEU A 140 14.06 23.33 -0.05
N VAL A 141 14.36 22.90 1.17
CA VAL A 141 13.56 21.91 1.91
C VAL A 141 13.02 22.54 3.18
N VAL A 142 11.70 22.50 3.38
CA VAL A 142 11.04 22.97 4.60
C VAL A 142 10.49 21.78 5.39
N ILE A 143 10.87 21.65 6.65
CA ILE A 143 10.64 20.44 7.46
C ILE A 143 9.81 20.74 8.72
N ASN A 144 8.77 19.93 8.94
CA ASN A 144 8.14 19.78 10.24
C ASN A 144 8.08 18.28 10.60
N ALA A 145 9.14 17.80 11.26
CA ALA A 145 9.37 16.41 11.66
C ALA A 145 10.53 16.32 12.70
N GLY A 146 10.79 15.12 13.24
CA GLY A 146 12.00 14.77 14.00
C GLY A 146 13.30 14.93 13.21
N THR A 147 14.41 15.37 13.81
CA THR A 147 15.70 15.61 13.12
C THR A 147 16.67 14.43 13.02
N ASN A 148 16.25 13.20 13.36
CA ASN A 148 17.22 12.15 13.72
C ASN A 148 18.24 11.72 12.64
N ASP A 149 18.10 11.99 11.34
CA ASP A 149 19.11 11.58 10.32
C ASP A 149 19.00 12.39 9.00
N ILE A 150 19.40 13.67 8.96
CA ILE A 150 19.28 14.56 7.76
C ILE A 150 20.47 14.46 6.75
N LEU A 151 21.41 13.54 6.92
CA LEU A 151 22.75 13.64 6.29
C LEU A 151 22.92 13.04 4.85
N ASN A 152 21.89 13.05 4.00
CA ASN A 152 22.04 12.62 2.58
C ASN A 152 21.46 13.59 1.53
N ILE A 153 21.13 14.81 1.95
CA ILE A 153 20.70 15.90 1.04
C ILE A 153 21.95 16.62 0.52
N SER A 154 21.90 17.11 -0.73
CA SER A 154 23.00 17.87 -1.34
C SER A 154 23.51 18.97 -0.40
N PRO A 155 24.83 19.14 -0.23
CA PRO A 155 25.39 20.19 0.63
C PRO A 155 25.04 21.62 0.17
N GLU A 156 24.50 21.78 -1.04
CA GLU A 156 24.04 23.05 -1.60
C GLU A 156 22.56 23.37 -1.35
N THR A 157 21.78 22.43 -0.80
CA THR A 157 20.35 22.61 -0.52
C THR A 157 20.15 23.40 0.78
N VAL A 158 19.34 24.46 0.73
CA VAL A 158 18.93 25.20 1.93
C VAL A 158 17.87 24.38 2.68
N ILE A 159 18.13 24.09 3.96
CA ILE A 159 17.21 23.32 4.80
C ILE A 159 16.66 24.22 5.90
N ILE A 160 15.33 24.36 5.96
CA ILE A 160 14.64 25.07 7.03
C ILE A 160 13.87 24.06 7.88
N VAL A 161 14.24 23.93 9.15
CA VAL A 161 13.57 23.01 10.08
C VAL A 161 12.77 23.80 11.10
N SER A 162 11.53 23.38 11.36
CA SER A 162 10.71 23.96 12.41
C SER A 162 10.80 23.20 13.73
N THR A 163 10.64 23.91 14.85
CA THR A 163 10.39 23.27 16.15
C THR A 163 9.02 22.59 16.18
N ILE A 164 8.87 21.58 17.04
CA ILE A 164 7.62 20.84 17.21
C ILE A 164 6.58 21.74 17.90
N LEU A 165 5.37 21.75 17.32
CA LEU A 165 4.21 22.50 17.81
C LEU A 165 3.76 22.02 19.20
N PRO A 166 3.13 22.90 20.00
CA PRO A 166 2.39 22.48 21.19
C PRO A 166 1.40 21.35 20.87
N VAL A 167 1.13 20.47 21.83
CA VAL A 167 0.15 19.39 21.65
C VAL A 167 -0.72 19.21 22.88
N ASP A 168 -2.03 19.01 22.68
CA ASP A 168 -3.00 18.75 23.74
C ASP A 168 -2.96 17.27 24.19
N LYS A 169 -1.75 16.77 24.44
CA LYS A 169 -1.48 15.40 24.93
C LYS A 169 -0.38 15.47 25.98
N PRO A 170 -0.69 15.30 27.29
CA PRO A 170 0.26 15.53 28.37
C PRO A 170 1.58 14.78 28.24
N ALA A 171 1.55 13.51 27.80
CA ALA A 171 2.75 12.70 27.63
C ALA A 171 3.66 13.17 26.49
N ALA A 172 3.08 13.72 25.41
CA ALA A 172 3.85 14.24 24.28
C ALA A 172 4.36 15.66 24.56
N GLU A 173 3.53 16.52 25.17
CA GLU A 173 3.93 17.88 25.57
C GLU A 173 5.09 17.86 26.57
N ALA A 174 5.09 16.93 27.52
CA ALA A 174 6.19 16.75 28.47
C ALA A 174 7.55 16.42 27.81
N LEU A 175 7.54 15.85 26.60
CA LEU A 175 8.76 15.54 25.84
C LEU A 175 9.16 16.67 24.87
N ARG A 176 8.21 17.54 24.51
CA ARG A 176 8.36 18.54 23.46
C ARG A 176 9.50 19.53 23.74
N GLY A 177 9.58 20.04 24.97
CA GLY A 177 10.63 20.99 25.37
C GLY A 177 12.04 20.43 25.19
N GLY A 178 12.26 19.16 25.56
CA GLY A 178 13.55 18.48 25.36
C GLY A 178 13.92 18.30 23.88
N VAL A 179 12.94 17.95 23.04
CA VAL A 179 13.14 17.81 21.59
C VAL A 179 13.46 19.15 20.93
N ASN A 180 12.69 20.20 21.26
CA ASN A 180 12.90 21.54 20.69
C ASN A 180 14.24 22.14 21.14
N ASN A 181 14.67 21.91 22.38
CA ASN A 181 16.01 22.29 22.82
C ASN A 181 17.09 21.53 22.05
N GLY A 182 16.91 20.22 21.85
CA GLY A 182 17.81 19.43 21.01
C GLY A 182 17.90 19.97 19.57
N TYR A 183 16.82 20.50 19.00
CA TYR A 183 16.87 21.17 17.70
C TYR A 183 17.74 22.42 17.76
N ARG A 184 17.52 23.30 18.75
CA ARG A 184 18.32 24.51 18.92
C ARG A 184 19.81 24.20 19.10
N ASP A 185 20.13 23.14 19.85
CA ASP A 185 21.49 22.67 20.06
C ASP A 185 22.10 22.17 18.73
N VAL A 186 21.38 21.32 18.00
CA VAL A 186 21.78 20.83 16.67
C VAL A 186 21.94 21.95 15.66
N PHE A 187 21.27 23.10 15.79
CA PHE A 187 21.47 24.25 14.89
C PHE A 187 22.55 25.23 15.37
N SER A 188 23.06 25.08 16.59
CA SER A 188 24.13 25.92 17.14
C SER A 188 25.55 25.51 16.67
N ASP A 189 25.74 24.27 16.21
CA ASP A 189 27.04 23.72 15.78
C ASP A 189 27.28 23.67 14.25
N PRO A 190 26.34 23.29 13.37
CA PRO A 190 26.48 23.34 11.90
C PRO A 190 26.59 24.76 11.34
N TYR A 191 26.08 25.76 12.07
CA TYR A 191 26.30 27.17 11.78
C TYR A 191 27.80 27.53 11.84
N LYS A 192 28.60 26.78 12.64
CA LYS A 192 30.06 26.91 12.71
C LYS A 192 30.79 26.19 11.56
N GLU A 193 30.11 25.31 10.82
CA GLU A 193 30.66 24.55 9.68
C GLU A 193 30.23 25.10 8.30
N GLY A 194 29.41 26.15 8.25
CA GLY A 194 29.04 26.84 7.01
C GLY A 194 27.93 26.20 6.17
N LYS A 195 27.25 25.15 6.67
CA LYS A 195 26.13 24.48 6.00
C LYS A 195 24.85 25.35 6.01
N PRO A 196 24.06 25.44 4.92
CA PRO A 196 22.90 26.32 4.80
C PRO A 196 21.65 25.77 5.49
N ILE A 197 21.70 25.60 6.81
CA ILE A 197 20.60 25.03 7.61
C ILE A 197 20.10 26.06 8.62
N TYR A 198 18.79 26.32 8.65
CA TYR A 198 18.16 27.37 9.47
C TYR A 198 16.99 26.83 10.29
N LEU A 199 16.77 27.44 11.46
CA LEU A 199 15.65 27.12 12.34
C LEU A 199 14.49 28.12 12.16
N ALA A 200 13.29 27.59 11.90
CA ALA A 200 12.01 28.29 12.00
C ALA A 200 11.38 27.97 13.37
N ASP A 201 11.69 28.77 14.39
CA ASP A 201 11.22 28.50 15.75
C ASP A 201 9.73 28.86 15.91
N LEU A 202 8.89 27.83 16.06
CA LEU A 202 7.45 27.92 16.29
C LEU A 202 7.09 27.84 17.78
N ASP A 203 8.03 27.45 18.63
CA ASP A 203 7.85 27.27 20.06
C ASP A 203 7.75 28.62 20.75
N GLY A 204 6.70 28.83 21.55
CA GLY A 204 6.36 30.13 22.14
C GLY A 204 5.70 31.11 21.18
N PHE A 205 5.81 30.91 19.86
CA PHE A 205 5.08 31.69 18.85
C PHE A 205 3.71 31.09 18.50
N MET A 206 3.63 29.77 18.45
CA MET A 206 2.37 29.03 18.32
C MET A 206 1.88 28.55 19.70
N THR A 207 0.57 28.60 19.91
CA THR A 207 -0.10 28.17 21.14
C THR A 207 -1.17 27.13 20.84
N LEU A 208 -1.72 26.48 21.88
CA LEU A 208 -2.80 25.48 21.70
C LEU A 208 -4.05 26.06 21.03
N SER A 209 -4.32 27.37 21.16
CA SER A 209 -5.45 28.02 20.47
C SER A 209 -5.27 28.12 18.96
N ASP A 210 -4.05 27.95 18.45
CA ASP A 210 -3.78 27.91 17.02
C ASP A 210 -4.13 26.54 16.41
N LEU A 211 -4.49 25.54 17.23
CA LEU A 211 -4.78 24.16 16.84
C LEU A 211 -6.28 23.84 16.93
N GLY A 212 -6.83 23.19 15.91
CA GLY A 212 -8.26 22.87 15.84
C GLY A 212 -8.68 21.65 16.65
N ASP A 213 -7.80 20.64 16.74
CA ASP A 213 -8.05 19.36 17.41
C ASP A 213 -6.97 19.03 18.47
N GLY A 214 -6.22 20.05 18.88
CA GLY A 214 -5.09 19.90 19.81
C GLY A 214 -3.83 19.30 19.20
N THR A 215 -3.79 18.99 17.89
CA THR A 215 -2.59 18.53 17.17
C THR A 215 -2.36 19.30 15.87
N HIS A 216 -3.41 19.55 15.09
CA HIS A 216 -3.34 20.15 13.77
C HIS A 216 -3.66 21.65 13.82
N PRO A 217 -2.84 22.51 13.17
CA PRO A 217 -3.13 23.93 13.06
C PRO A 217 -4.46 24.20 12.35
N THR A 218 -5.13 25.26 12.76
CA THR A 218 -6.22 25.89 12.00
C THR A 218 -5.64 26.72 10.85
N ASP A 219 -6.50 27.24 9.97
CA ASP A 219 -6.09 28.22 8.94
C ASP A 219 -5.34 29.44 9.53
N PHE A 220 -5.69 29.84 10.76
CA PHE A 220 -4.96 30.89 11.49
C PHE A 220 -3.57 30.41 11.94
N GLY A 221 -3.47 29.21 12.49
CA GLY A 221 -2.18 28.61 12.88
C GLY A 221 -1.24 28.39 11.69
N PHE A 222 -1.76 27.98 10.53
CA PHE A 222 -0.95 27.81 9.31
C PHE A 222 -0.39 29.14 8.77
N ARG A 223 -1.06 30.28 8.99
CA ARG A 223 -0.52 31.62 8.66
C ARG A 223 0.70 31.98 9.50
N LYS A 224 0.70 31.64 10.80
CA LYS A 224 1.88 31.78 11.67
C LYS A 224 3.01 30.87 11.21
N MET A 225 2.71 29.61 10.93
CA MET A 225 3.70 28.64 10.49
C MET A 225 4.39 29.05 9.19
N ALA A 226 3.63 29.53 8.19
CA ALA A 226 4.18 30.08 6.96
C ALA A 226 5.06 31.32 7.22
N GLY A 227 4.64 32.22 8.12
CA GLY A 227 5.44 33.39 8.50
C GLY A 227 6.77 33.05 9.18
N ALA A 228 6.82 32.02 10.02
CA ALA A 228 8.06 31.55 10.62
C ALA A 228 9.02 30.92 9.61
N PHE A 229 8.52 30.09 8.68
CA PHE A 229 9.33 29.57 7.58
C PHE A 229 9.85 30.69 6.68
N TRP A 230 9.01 31.67 6.33
CA TRP A 230 9.41 32.84 5.55
C TRP A 230 10.47 33.67 6.27
N SER A 231 10.36 33.86 7.59
CA SER A 231 11.39 34.54 8.40
C SER A 231 12.74 33.84 8.31
N ALA A 232 12.78 32.50 8.40
CA ALA A 232 14.01 31.74 8.27
C ALA A 232 14.58 31.76 6.83
N ILE A 233 13.73 31.72 5.81
CA ILE A 233 14.14 31.85 4.40
C ILE A 233 14.79 33.22 4.13
N GLN A 234 14.24 34.30 4.68
CA GLN A 234 14.84 35.63 4.55
C GLN A 234 16.25 35.70 5.18
N LYS A 235 16.54 34.91 6.22
CA LYS A 235 17.91 34.81 6.77
C LYS A 235 18.85 34.14 5.76
N ALA A 236 18.43 33.03 5.17
CA ALA A 236 19.20 32.34 4.13
C ALA A 236 19.42 33.22 2.88
N GLU A 237 18.44 34.05 2.53
CA GLU A 237 18.53 35.02 1.44
C GLU A 237 19.55 36.12 1.75
N LYS A 238 19.51 36.73 2.95
CA LYS A 238 20.50 37.73 3.38
C LYS A 238 21.93 37.19 3.35
N GLU A 239 22.10 35.90 3.64
CA GLU A 239 23.38 35.21 3.60
C GLU A 239 23.78 34.66 2.20
N ASN A 240 22.98 34.96 1.17
CA ASN A 240 23.22 34.54 -0.22
C ASN A 240 23.38 33.02 -0.40
N LYS A 241 22.61 32.20 0.33
CA LYS A 241 22.73 30.73 0.27
C LYS A 241 21.99 30.06 -0.89
N PHE A 242 20.97 30.71 -1.47
CA PHE A 242 20.20 30.12 -2.55
C PHE A 242 21.00 30.06 -3.87
N LYS A 243 20.96 28.90 -4.51
CA LYS A 243 21.48 28.62 -5.86
C LYS A 243 20.38 28.00 -6.69
N ASP A 244 20.46 28.07 -8.02
CA ASP A 244 19.52 27.35 -8.89
C ASP A 244 19.52 25.84 -8.60
N PRO A 245 18.36 25.16 -8.74
CA PRO A 245 18.27 23.75 -8.46
C PRO A 245 19.01 22.96 -9.53
N LEU A 246 19.71 21.90 -9.11
CA LEU A 246 20.31 20.95 -10.05
C LEU A 246 19.21 20.34 -10.96
N PRO A 247 19.53 19.95 -12.21
CA PRO A 247 18.58 19.25 -13.06
C PRO A 247 18.00 18.04 -12.33
N ALA A 248 16.68 17.97 -12.18
CA ALA A 248 16.03 16.83 -11.56
C ALA A 248 16.34 15.56 -12.36
N ASP A 249 16.48 14.42 -11.68
CA ASP A 249 16.56 13.09 -12.31
C ASP A 249 15.15 12.59 -12.65
N THR A 250 14.36 13.48 -13.26
CA THR A 250 13.04 13.17 -13.81
C THR A 250 13.20 12.97 -15.31
N SER A 251 12.49 12.02 -15.88
CA SER A 251 12.40 11.90 -17.34
C SER A 251 11.76 13.18 -17.88
N ASN A 252 12.54 14.04 -18.52
CA ASN A 252 12.07 15.27 -19.17
C ASN A 252 11.23 14.97 -20.44
N GLU A 253 10.36 13.96 -20.40
CA GLU A 253 9.64 13.51 -21.56
C GLU A 253 8.14 13.65 -21.31
N GLY A 254 7.50 14.52 -22.07
CA GLY A 254 6.07 14.38 -22.39
C GLY A 254 5.78 13.13 -23.23
N GLY A 255 6.50 12.03 -22.97
CA GLY A 255 6.32 10.72 -23.56
C GLY A 255 5.34 9.90 -22.73
N LYS A 256 4.64 8.98 -23.39
CA LYS A 256 3.77 7.99 -22.73
C LYS A 256 4.56 6.82 -22.13
N THR A 257 5.87 6.75 -22.41
CA THR A 257 6.74 5.62 -22.07
C THR A 257 7.67 5.94 -20.90
N CYS A 258 7.46 5.33 -19.74
CA CYS A 258 8.33 5.46 -18.57
C CYS A 258 7.99 4.41 -17.50
N ARG A 259 9.00 3.97 -16.76
CA ARG A 259 8.83 2.97 -15.69
C ARG A 259 8.01 3.52 -14.54
N LYS A 260 7.10 2.69 -14.01
CA LYS A 260 6.29 3.03 -12.85
C LYS A 260 7.13 2.93 -11.57
N SER A 261 7.15 4.01 -10.78
CA SER A 261 7.66 3.97 -9.40
C SER A 261 6.56 4.26 -8.37
N PRO A 262 6.60 3.68 -7.16
CA PRO A 262 5.67 3.98 -6.09
C PRO A 262 5.60 5.46 -5.77
N GLY A 263 4.40 5.96 -5.48
CA GLY A 263 4.17 7.38 -5.17
C GLY A 263 3.88 8.24 -6.39
N ASP A 264 4.42 7.92 -7.56
CA ASP A 264 4.32 8.77 -8.76
C ASP A 264 2.91 8.88 -9.38
N GLY A 265 1.93 8.15 -8.84
CA GLY A 265 0.56 8.15 -9.35
C GLY A 265 -0.25 9.37 -8.93
N VAL A 266 -1.21 9.77 -9.77
CA VAL A 266 -2.10 10.91 -9.53
C VAL A 266 -3.47 10.43 -9.07
N LYS A 267 -3.89 10.78 -7.86
CA LYS A 267 -5.23 10.41 -7.37
C LYS A 267 -6.33 11.06 -8.19
N ALA A 268 -7.34 10.26 -8.51
CA ALA A 268 -8.54 10.67 -9.22
C ALA A 268 -9.55 11.51 -8.40
N GLY A 269 -9.24 11.82 -7.15
CA GLY A 269 -10.16 12.53 -6.24
C GLY A 269 -10.98 11.58 -5.37
N SER A 270 -12.31 11.72 -5.40
CA SER A 270 -13.25 10.97 -4.55
C SER A 270 -13.56 9.56 -5.09
N LEU A 271 -14.70 8.96 -4.71
CA LEU A 271 -15.13 7.63 -5.18
C LEU A 271 -15.36 7.62 -6.70
N THR A 272 -14.49 6.92 -7.44
CA THR A 272 -14.59 6.76 -8.89
C THR A 272 -15.69 5.77 -9.29
N GLN A 273 -16.02 4.84 -8.40
CA GLN A 273 -17.16 3.91 -8.49
C GLN A 273 -17.99 3.96 -7.19
N ARG A 274 -19.32 4.04 -7.33
CA ARG A 274 -20.26 4.26 -6.20
C ARG A 274 -21.17 3.09 -5.82
N GLY A 275 -20.83 1.88 -6.24
CA GLY A 275 -21.55 0.67 -5.84
C GLY A 275 -22.56 0.18 -6.87
N SER A 276 -22.02 -0.43 -7.91
CA SER A 276 -22.78 -1.06 -9.00
C SER A 276 -22.87 -2.58 -8.81
N GLY A 277 -23.79 -3.21 -9.56
CA GLY A 277 -23.95 -4.65 -9.59
C GLY A 277 -24.91 -5.23 -8.55
N TYR A 278 -25.08 -6.56 -8.61
CA TYR A 278 -26.04 -7.31 -7.79
C TYR A 278 -25.32 -8.30 -6.84
N ASP A 279 -25.96 -8.59 -5.71
CA ASP A 279 -25.58 -9.68 -4.81
C ASP A 279 -26.81 -10.52 -4.48
N ASP A 280 -26.61 -11.64 -3.81
CA ASP A 280 -27.65 -12.54 -3.33
C ASP A 280 -27.97 -12.36 -1.83
N GLY A 281 -27.61 -11.21 -1.25
CA GLY A 281 -27.96 -10.86 0.11
C GLY A 281 -27.37 -11.79 1.19
N THR A 282 -28.02 -11.80 2.35
CA THR A 282 -27.65 -12.62 3.50
C THR A 282 -28.20 -14.05 3.35
N TYR A 283 -27.53 -15.05 3.93
CA TYR A 283 -28.01 -16.43 3.91
C TYR A 283 -29.30 -16.59 4.75
N GLU A 284 -30.35 -17.03 4.08
CA GLU A 284 -31.62 -17.45 4.68
C GLU A 284 -31.74 -18.97 4.61
N HIS A 285 -31.81 -19.62 5.77
CA HIS A 285 -31.90 -21.07 5.90
C HIS A 285 -33.35 -21.55 5.78
N ASP A 286 -33.57 -22.53 4.93
CA ASP A 286 -34.80 -23.32 4.82
C ASP A 286 -34.41 -24.78 4.67
N SER A 287 -35.28 -25.70 5.05
CA SER A 287 -34.98 -27.13 4.89
C SER A 287 -36.21 -28.00 4.72
N GLN A 288 -36.00 -29.17 4.13
CA GLN A 288 -37.00 -30.20 3.92
C GLN A 288 -36.61 -31.45 4.69
N GLU A 289 -37.46 -31.91 5.62
CA GLU A 289 -37.22 -33.17 6.31
C GLU A 289 -37.35 -34.36 5.33
N MET A 290 -36.34 -35.23 5.34
CA MET A 290 -36.27 -36.41 4.47
C MET A 290 -36.45 -37.73 5.25
N GLY A 291 -36.67 -37.65 6.56
CA GLY A 291 -36.76 -38.81 7.45
C GLY A 291 -35.42 -39.51 7.66
N ALA A 292 -35.46 -40.76 8.11
CA ALA A 292 -34.28 -41.59 8.32
C ALA A 292 -33.87 -42.30 7.02
N LEU A 293 -32.71 -41.93 6.47
CA LEU A 293 -32.20 -42.48 5.20
C LEU A 293 -31.43 -43.79 5.38
N LEU A 294 -30.81 -43.95 6.54
CA LEU A 294 -29.98 -45.11 6.87
C LEU A 294 -30.13 -45.45 8.34
N THR A 295 -30.23 -46.74 8.64
CA THR A 295 -30.19 -47.25 10.02
C THR A 295 -28.97 -48.15 10.18
N ILE A 296 -28.18 -47.91 11.22
CA ILE A 296 -26.98 -48.68 11.53
C ILE A 296 -27.08 -49.18 12.97
N THR A 297 -26.84 -50.48 13.16
CA THR A 297 -26.67 -51.06 14.49
C THR A 297 -25.17 -51.17 14.79
N SER A 298 -24.78 -50.77 15.98
CA SER A 298 -23.41 -50.74 16.48
C SER A 298 -23.37 -51.34 17.88
N ASP A 299 -22.21 -51.87 18.25
CA ASP A 299 -21.94 -52.34 19.61
C ASP A 299 -21.62 -51.17 20.55
N TRP A 300 -21.34 -50.01 19.98
CA TRP A 300 -20.79 -48.85 20.68
C TRP A 300 -21.51 -47.55 20.33
N ASP A 301 -21.42 -46.60 21.25
CA ASP A 301 -21.82 -45.20 21.09
C ASP A 301 -20.72 -44.33 21.70
N ARG A 302 -19.85 -43.82 20.81
CA ARG A 302 -18.53 -43.25 21.12
C ARG A 302 -18.12 -42.18 20.12
N ASP A 303 -19.09 -41.40 19.64
CA ASP A 303 -18.91 -40.34 18.63
C ASP A 303 -18.19 -40.84 17.37
N GLN A 304 -18.72 -41.91 16.76
CA GLN A 304 -17.99 -42.66 15.74
C GLN A 304 -18.19 -42.27 14.27
N TRP A 305 -19.02 -41.27 13.98
CA TRP A 305 -19.47 -40.97 12.62
C TRP A 305 -18.78 -39.74 12.04
N PHE A 306 -18.28 -39.86 10.81
CA PHE A 306 -17.69 -38.76 10.03
C PHE A 306 -18.32 -38.71 8.65
N PHE A 307 -18.28 -37.53 8.03
CA PHE A 307 -18.68 -37.30 6.65
C PHE A 307 -17.51 -36.65 5.91
N ALA A 308 -17.20 -37.14 4.72
CA ALA A 308 -16.05 -36.67 3.93
C ALA A 308 -16.21 -37.00 2.44
N ARG A 309 -15.64 -36.17 1.56
CA ARG A 309 -15.54 -36.39 0.11
C ARG A 309 -14.41 -37.34 -0.21
N ILE A 310 -14.65 -38.66 -0.09
CA ILE A 310 -13.60 -39.67 -0.29
C ILE A 310 -13.57 -40.16 -1.74
N PHE A 311 -14.73 -40.46 -2.31
CA PHE A 311 -14.81 -41.06 -3.64
C PHE A 311 -15.13 -40.05 -4.76
N ARG A 312 -15.55 -38.84 -4.40
CA ARG A 312 -16.06 -37.81 -5.32
C ARG A 312 -16.17 -36.47 -4.60
N SER A 313 -16.05 -35.38 -5.35
CA SER A 313 -15.99 -34.02 -4.82
C SER A 313 -17.36 -33.36 -4.59
N ASP A 314 -18.43 -33.92 -5.15
CA ASP A 314 -19.76 -33.30 -5.17
C ASP A 314 -20.66 -33.72 -3.99
N ARG A 315 -20.26 -34.72 -3.21
CA ARG A 315 -21.04 -35.26 -2.10
C ARG A 315 -20.17 -35.98 -1.08
N ASP A 316 -20.66 -36.04 0.15
CA ASP A 316 -19.91 -36.68 1.23
C ASP A 316 -20.35 -38.12 1.45
N ASP A 317 -19.38 -38.95 1.78
CA ASP A 317 -19.51 -40.36 2.14
C ASP A 317 -19.55 -40.50 3.67
N LEU A 318 -20.28 -41.50 4.16
CA LEU A 318 -20.36 -41.78 5.60
C LEU A 318 -19.23 -42.72 6.01
N LEU A 319 -18.45 -42.32 7.01
CA LEU A 319 -17.38 -43.10 7.60
C LEU A 319 -17.71 -43.44 9.06
N GLY A 320 -17.44 -44.67 9.46
CA GLY A 320 -17.51 -45.11 10.85
C GLY A 320 -16.19 -45.72 11.30
N TRP A 321 -15.58 -45.20 12.37
CA TRP A 321 -14.30 -45.76 12.83
C TRP A 321 -14.50 -47.08 13.59
N VAL A 322 -13.65 -48.06 13.27
CA VAL A 322 -13.62 -49.40 13.87
C VAL A 322 -12.18 -49.77 14.20
N GLU A 323 -12.00 -50.65 15.17
CA GLU A 323 -10.68 -51.20 15.50
C GLU A 323 -10.59 -52.59 14.85
N ASN A 324 -9.58 -52.81 14.02
CA ASN A 324 -9.39 -54.10 13.36
C ASN A 324 -8.73 -55.11 14.31
N SER A 325 -8.58 -56.36 13.87
CA SER A 325 -7.99 -57.43 14.69
C SER A 325 -6.52 -57.19 15.09
N ALA A 326 -5.82 -56.27 14.42
CA ALA A 326 -4.47 -55.86 14.76
C ALA A 326 -4.41 -54.67 15.74
N GLY A 327 -5.57 -54.16 16.20
CA GLY A 327 -5.66 -52.99 17.09
C GLY A 327 -5.53 -51.65 16.36
N ASN A 328 -5.52 -51.63 15.03
CA ASN A 328 -5.44 -50.40 14.25
C ASN A 328 -6.82 -49.78 14.03
N VAL A 329 -6.89 -48.46 14.02
CA VAL A 329 -8.11 -47.72 13.68
C VAL A 329 -8.26 -47.68 12.16
N VAL A 330 -9.39 -48.19 11.66
CA VAL A 330 -9.78 -48.13 10.23
C VAL A 330 -11.19 -47.58 10.10
N TYR A 331 -11.59 -47.19 8.89
CA TYR A 331 -12.87 -46.52 8.64
C TYR A 331 -13.76 -47.35 7.73
N ALA A 332 -14.85 -47.88 8.28
CA ALA A 332 -15.89 -48.51 7.50
C ALA A 332 -16.62 -47.45 6.66
N ALA A 333 -16.45 -47.51 5.34
CA ALA A 333 -16.99 -46.52 4.43
C ALA A 333 -18.34 -46.95 3.83
N ARG A 334 -19.25 -45.99 3.72
CA ARG A 334 -20.49 -46.09 2.95
C ARG A 334 -20.51 -44.96 1.93
N ARG A 335 -20.33 -45.31 0.67
CA ARG A 335 -20.34 -44.35 -0.42
C ARG A 335 -21.73 -43.78 -0.61
N ASN A 336 -21.83 -42.46 -0.74
CA ASN A 336 -23.06 -41.79 -1.13
C ASN A 336 -23.25 -41.91 -2.65
N ASP A 337 -24.28 -42.64 -3.07
CA ASP A 337 -24.62 -42.84 -4.49
C ASP A 337 -25.60 -41.77 -5.01
N GLY A 338 -26.01 -40.83 -4.17
CA GLY A 338 -26.97 -39.78 -4.48
C GLY A 338 -28.41 -40.14 -4.14
N GLY A 339 -29.26 -39.11 -4.12
CA GLY A 339 -30.67 -39.26 -3.77
C GLY A 339 -30.90 -39.84 -2.37
N GLY A 340 -29.95 -39.61 -1.45
CA GLY A 340 -29.99 -40.14 -0.09
C GLY A 340 -29.64 -41.63 0.06
N LYS A 341 -29.07 -42.27 -0.97
CA LYS A 341 -28.71 -43.70 -0.96
C LYS A 341 -27.24 -43.92 -0.62
N PHE A 342 -26.98 -44.91 0.23
CA PHE A 342 -25.64 -45.25 0.71
C PHE A 342 -25.30 -46.72 0.46
N THR A 343 -24.19 -46.97 -0.23
CA THR A 343 -23.68 -48.33 -0.49
C THR A 343 -22.49 -48.61 0.42
N LYS A 344 -22.54 -49.73 1.16
CA LYS A 344 -21.41 -50.17 1.98
C LYS A 344 -20.25 -50.59 1.09
N ILE A 345 -19.06 -50.07 1.37
CA ILE A 345 -17.81 -50.51 0.73
C ILE A 345 -17.30 -51.74 1.48
N ALA A 346 -16.87 -52.76 0.73
CA ALA A 346 -16.49 -54.05 1.29
C ALA A 346 -15.18 -53.98 2.10
N THR A 347 -14.27 -53.10 1.70
CA THR A 347 -12.97 -52.90 2.34
C THR A 347 -13.00 -51.63 3.19
N ASP A 348 -12.56 -51.73 4.44
CA ASP A 348 -12.39 -50.57 5.30
C ASP A 348 -11.25 -49.68 4.78
N LEU A 349 -11.43 -48.37 4.86
CA LEU A 349 -10.42 -47.38 4.51
C LEU A 349 -9.34 -47.38 5.60
N ASN A 350 -8.11 -47.72 5.22
CA ASN A 350 -6.93 -47.61 6.07
C ASN A 350 -6.15 -46.34 5.70
N VAL A 351 -6.00 -45.44 6.68
CA VAL A 351 -5.31 -44.16 6.54
C VAL A 351 -3.82 -44.22 6.93
N ASN A 352 -3.35 -45.41 7.35
CA ASN A 352 -1.99 -45.70 7.83
C ASN A 352 -1.54 -44.84 9.03
N ASP A 353 -2.48 -44.44 9.88
CA ASP A 353 -2.24 -43.66 11.09
C ASP A 353 -3.21 -44.13 12.20
N ASN A 354 -2.77 -44.09 13.47
CA ASN A 354 -3.55 -44.51 14.64
C ASN A 354 -4.01 -43.31 15.49
N CYS A 355 -4.38 -42.20 14.83
CA CYS A 355 -4.91 -41.01 15.47
C CYS A 355 -6.06 -41.34 16.43
N LYS A 356 -6.05 -40.71 17.60
CA LYS A 356 -7.19 -40.81 18.52
C LYS A 356 -8.41 -40.19 17.84
N PRO A 357 -9.59 -40.85 17.83
CA PRO A 357 -10.77 -40.38 17.11
C PRO A 357 -11.16 -38.92 17.35
N LYS A 358 -10.94 -38.39 18.56
CA LYS A 358 -11.19 -36.98 18.90
C LYS A 358 -10.37 -35.97 18.07
N GLY A 359 -9.22 -36.38 17.52
CA GLY A 359 -8.36 -35.55 16.69
C GLY A 359 -8.55 -35.76 15.18
N VAL A 360 -9.42 -36.68 14.77
CA VAL A 360 -9.59 -37.04 13.36
C VAL A 360 -10.41 -35.95 12.65
N VAL A 361 -9.89 -35.49 11.52
CA VAL A 361 -10.54 -34.55 10.61
C VAL A 361 -10.34 -35.06 9.18
N PHE A 362 -11.39 -34.99 8.36
CA PHE A 362 -11.27 -35.18 6.92
C PHE A 362 -11.53 -33.83 6.26
N ILE A 363 -10.55 -33.33 5.49
CA ILE A 363 -10.67 -32.02 4.83
C ILE A 363 -9.72 -31.92 3.64
N ASP A 364 -10.08 -31.15 2.63
CA ASP A 364 -9.24 -30.89 1.45
C ASP A 364 -8.03 -30.01 1.82
N LEU A 365 -6.82 -30.56 1.64
CA LEU A 365 -5.56 -29.91 1.98
C LEU A 365 -4.78 -29.44 0.74
N ASN A 366 -5.08 -29.97 -0.45
CA ASN A 366 -4.34 -29.73 -1.69
C ASN A 366 -5.17 -29.05 -2.78
N GLY A 367 -6.47 -28.83 -2.53
CA GLY A 367 -7.41 -28.19 -3.43
C GLY A 367 -7.80 -29.06 -4.62
N ASP A 368 -7.76 -30.40 -4.48
CA ASP A 368 -8.17 -31.32 -5.55
C ASP A 368 -9.67 -31.66 -5.53
N GLY A 369 -10.39 -31.18 -4.51
CA GLY A 369 -11.82 -31.38 -4.29
C GLY A 369 -12.17 -32.63 -3.49
N LEU A 370 -11.19 -33.43 -3.06
CA LEU A 370 -11.37 -34.58 -2.18
C LEU A 370 -10.79 -34.30 -0.79
N ASP A 371 -11.40 -34.89 0.23
CA ASP A 371 -10.97 -34.70 1.60
C ASP A 371 -9.87 -35.71 1.97
N ALA A 372 -8.76 -35.19 2.48
CA ALA A 372 -7.64 -35.98 2.99
C ALA A 372 -7.80 -36.24 4.50
N PHE A 373 -7.16 -37.30 4.99
CA PHE A 373 -7.09 -37.59 6.41
C PHE A 373 -6.10 -36.65 7.12
N ALA A 374 -6.57 -36.00 8.19
CA ALA A 374 -5.76 -35.23 9.11
C ALA A 374 -6.00 -35.66 10.57
N CYS A 375 -4.94 -35.64 11.38
CA CYS A 375 -4.92 -35.93 12.80
C CYS A 375 -4.42 -34.72 13.57
N ILE A 376 -5.26 -34.16 14.42
CA ILE A 376 -4.87 -33.14 15.39
C ILE A 376 -4.40 -33.85 16.67
N GLY A 377 -3.11 -33.72 16.98
CA GLY A 377 -2.49 -34.25 18.19
C GLY A 377 -2.95 -33.53 19.47
N PRO A 378 -2.68 -34.09 20.67
CA PRO A 378 -3.06 -33.47 21.95
C PRO A 378 -2.50 -32.05 22.14
N ASP A 379 -1.32 -31.79 21.59
CA ASP A 379 -0.65 -30.47 21.58
C ASP A 379 -1.25 -29.50 20.56
N GLY A 380 -2.26 -29.92 19.79
CA GLY A 380 -2.87 -29.14 18.71
C GLY A 380 -2.12 -29.22 17.39
N ALA A 381 -1.00 -29.95 17.33
CA ALA A 381 -0.27 -30.13 16.09
C ALA A 381 -1.06 -31.00 15.11
N VAL A 382 -1.19 -30.57 13.87
CA VAL A 382 -1.95 -31.29 12.84
C VAL A 382 -1.01 -32.07 11.95
N TYR A 383 -1.29 -33.36 11.77
CA TYR A 383 -0.56 -34.31 10.94
C TYR A 383 -1.47 -34.81 9.84
N ALA A 384 -1.05 -34.85 8.58
CA ALA A 384 -1.88 -35.30 7.47
C ALA A 384 -1.27 -36.51 6.77
N SER A 385 -2.14 -37.42 6.33
CA SER A 385 -1.77 -38.54 5.45
C SER A 385 -2.16 -38.16 4.03
N ILE A 386 -1.29 -37.40 3.38
CA ILE A 386 -1.27 -37.25 1.92
C ILE A 386 -0.16 -38.18 1.45
N ASN A 387 -0.37 -38.93 0.37
CA ASN A 387 0.43 -40.08 -0.11
C ASN A 387 1.97 -39.88 -0.30
N GLN A 388 2.61 -38.82 0.25
CA GLN A 388 4.04 -38.52 0.15
C GLN A 388 4.72 -37.89 1.40
N GLY A 389 4.11 -37.83 2.60
CA GLY A 389 4.87 -37.48 3.83
C GLY A 389 4.09 -36.93 5.02
N LEU A 390 4.76 -36.83 6.19
CA LEU A 390 4.23 -36.28 7.44
C LEU A 390 4.36 -34.75 7.48
N TRP A 391 3.25 -34.04 7.63
CA TRP A 391 3.18 -32.58 7.74
C TRP A 391 2.86 -32.14 9.18
N ARG A 392 3.24 -30.91 9.58
CA ARG A 392 2.96 -30.35 10.92
C ARG A 392 2.62 -28.86 10.88
N ALA A 393 1.38 -28.48 11.22
CA ALA A 393 1.03 -27.13 11.68
C ALA A 393 0.71 -27.14 13.17
N ALA A 394 1.28 -26.22 13.94
CA ALA A 394 1.01 -26.11 15.36
C ALA A 394 1.27 -24.69 15.86
N ASP A 395 0.46 -24.26 16.83
CA ASP A 395 0.74 -23.10 17.66
C ASP A 395 0.49 -23.49 19.11
N SER A 396 1.51 -23.34 19.96
CA SER A 396 1.51 -23.84 21.34
C SER A 396 0.42 -23.24 22.22
N ARG A 397 -0.27 -22.18 21.77
CA ARG A 397 -1.40 -21.57 22.48
C ARG A 397 -2.70 -22.38 22.34
N PHE A 398 -2.80 -23.24 21.33
CA PHE A 398 -4.03 -23.94 20.98
C PHE A 398 -3.87 -25.46 21.07
N PRO A 399 -4.19 -26.09 22.22
CA PRO A 399 -4.28 -27.55 22.31
C PRO A 399 -5.42 -28.11 21.46
N GLN A 400 -5.45 -29.43 21.27
CA GLN A 400 -6.39 -30.15 20.40
C GLN A 400 -7.84 -29.63 20.41
N ALA A 401 -8.42 -29.41 21.60
CA ALA A 401 -9.82 -28.97 21.75
C ALA A 401 -10.11 -27.59 21.13
N LYS A 402 -9.07 -26.76 20.99
CA LYS A 402 -9.11 -25.39 20.48
C LYS A 402 -8.66 -25.26 19.03
N VAL A 403 -8.43 -26.36 18.32
CA VAL A 403 -8.01 -26.36 16.90
C VAL A 403 -9.17 -26.80 16.01
N ARG A 404 -9.34 -26.12 14.88
CA ARG A 404 -10.19 -26.51 13.75
C ARG A 404 -9.40 -26.34 12.45
N LEU A 405 -9.83 -27.02 11.39
CA LEU A 405 -9.36 -26.79 10.03
C LEU A 405 -10.53 -26.25 9.21
N ALA A 406 -10.27 -25.31 8.31
CA ALA A 406 -11.30 -24.63 7.53
C ALA A 406 -10.70 -23.87 6.34
N ASP A 407 -11.31 -23.86 5.16
CA ASP A 407 -10.91 -22.93 4.08
C ASP A 407 -11.48 -21.53 4.34
N ILE A 408 -10.70 -20.69 5.04
CA ILE A 408 -11.13 -19.34 5.42
C ILE A 408 -10.83 -18.34 4.30
N ASP A 409 -9.69 -18.48 3.64
CA ASP A 409 -9.29 -17.56 2.57
C ASP A 409 -9.94 -17.87 1.21
N GLY A 410 -10.61 -19.02 1.09
CA GLY A 410 -11.42 -19.47 -0.04
C GLY A 410 -10.59 -19.85 -1.25
N ASN A 411 -9.48 -20.54 -1.02
CA ASN A 411 -8.57 -21.01 -2.07
C ASN A 411 -8.72 -22.51 -2.39
N GLY A 412 -9.65 -23.19 -1.73
CA GLY A 412 -9.93 -24.62 -1.83
C GLY A 412 -9.07 -25.50 -0.91
N ARG A 413 -8.17 -24.93 -0.10
CA ARG A 413 -7.30 -25.67 0.81
C ARG A 413 -7.60 -25.26 2.25
N ALA A 414 -7.60 -26.24 3.15
CA ALA A 414 -7.84 -25.96 4.56
C ALA A 414 -6.75 -25.11 5.21
N ASP A 415 -7.20 -24.15 6.00
CA ASP A 415 -6.41 -23.30 6.88
C ASP A 415 -6.45 -23.82 8.33
N PHE A 416 -5.40 -23.52 9.11
CA PHE A 416 -5.34 -23.85 10.53
C PHE A 416 -6.01 -22.76 11.36
N CYS A 417 -6.99 -23.14 12.18
CA CYS A 417 -7.77 -22.22 13.01
C CYS A 417 -7.60 -22.52 14.51
N GLY A 418 -7.04 -21.57 15.26
CA GLY A 418 -6.92 -21.61 16.72
C GLY A 418 -7.98 -20.76 17.41
N LEU A 419 -8.73 -21.35 18.34
CA LEU A 419 -9.81 -20.71 19.10
C LEU A 419 -9.33 -20.28 20.49
N SER A 420 -9.55 -19.02 20.86
CA SER A 420 -9.38 -18.60 22.26
C SER A 420 -10.62 -18.88 23.11
N ASP A 421 -10.51 -18.76 24.43
CA ASP A 421 -11.60 -19.09 25.37
C ASP A 421 -12.86 -18.23 25.20
N ASN A 422 -12.70 -17.01 24.67
CA ASN A 422 -13.81 -16.12 24.31
C ASN A 422 -14.46 -16.46 22.94
N GLY A 423 -13.91 -17.45 22.21
CA GLY A 423 -14.36 -17.85 20.87
C GLY A 423 -13.79 -17.02 19.72
N ASP A 424 -12.84 -16.11 19.96
CA ASP A 424 -12.10 -15.49 18.85
C ASP A 424 -11.29 -16.56 18.09
N VAL A 425 -11.16 -16.39 16.78
CA VAL A 425 -10.47 -17.36 15.91
C VAL A 425 -9.27 -16.70 15.26
N TYR A 426 -8.11 -17.30 15.44
CA TYR A 426 -6.85 -16.94 14.81
C TYR A 426 -6.53 -17.94 13.70
N VAL A 427 -6.15 -17.45 12.53
CA VAL A 427 -6.03 -18.29 11.33
C VAL A 427 -4.62 -18.22 10.77
N TRP A 428 -4.13 -19.37 10.32
CA TRP A 428 -2.92 -19.51 9.53
C TRP A 428 -3.30 -20.18 8.22
N ARG A 429 -3.02 -19.49 7.13
CA ARG A 429 -3.36 -19.94 5.79
C ARG A 429 -2.41 -21.03 5.32
N ASN A 430 -2.93 -22.02 4.61
CA ASN A 430 -2.12 -22.91 3.78
C ASN A 430 -1.67 -22.15 2.52
N GLY A 431 -0.41 -21.71 2.50
CA GLY A 431 0.08 -20.81 1.46
C GLY A 431 0.66 -21.51 0.23
N TRP A 432 0.83 -22.83 0.26
CA TRP A 432 1.57 -23.53 -0.78
C TRP A 432 0.68 -24.02 -1.94
N ILE A 433 1.26 -24.05 -3.14
CA ILE A 433 0.56 -24.25 -4.42
C ILE A 433 0.63 -25.67 -4.99
N ASN A 434 1.49 -26.53 -4.45
CA ASN A 434 1.57 -27.95 -4.84
C ASN A 434 0.74 -28.84 -3.90
N ASP A 435 0.78 -30.15 -4.12
CA ASP A 435 -0.05 -31.14 -3.42
C ASP A 435 0.21 -31.24 -1.90
N MET A 436 1.29 -30.65 -1.39
CA MET A 436 1.63 -30.67 0.03
C MET A 436 1.81 -29.25 0.58
N PRO A 437 1.20 -28.90 1.72
CA PRO A 437 1.45 -27.62 2.38
C PRO A 437 2.93 -27.47 2.78
N GLU A 438 3.63 -26.47 2.26
CA GLU A 438 5.04 -26.17 2.61
C GLU A 438 5.16 -25.13 3.73
N TYR A 439 4.27 -24.14 3.78
CA TYR A 439 4.31 -23.08 4.79
C TYR A 439 2.92 -22.62 5.25
N TRP A 440 2.90 -22.06 6.45
CA TRP A 440 1.72 -21.51 7.12
C TRP A 440 1.90 -20.02 7.32
N GLN A 441 1.00 -19.25 6.72
CA GLN A 441 1.08 -17.80 6.79
C GLN A 441 0.04 -17.27 7.78
N ALA A 442 0.50 -16.58 8.82
CA ALA A 442 -0.39 -16.01 9.82
C ALA A 442 -1.32 -14.96 9.20
N LEU A 443 -2.62 -15.22 9.24
CA LEU A 443 -3.65 -14.23 8.94
C LEU A 443 -3.99 -13.42 10.18
N GLY A 444 -3.75 -13.92 11.39
CA GLY A 444 -4.13 -13.23 12.63
C GLY A 444 -5.59 -13.50 13.00
N LYS A 445 -6.22 -12.63 13.79
CA LYS A 445 -7.61 -12.84 14.26
C LYS A 445 -8.62 -12.63 13.14
N ARG A 446 -9.32 -13.67 12.69
CA ARG A 446 -10.28 -13.57 11.57
C ARG A 446 -11.73 -13.69 11.95
N PHE A 447 -12.04 -14.10 13.17
CA PHE A 447 -13.40 -14.06 13.68
C PHE A 447 -13.42 -13.53 15.11
N ASN A 448 -14.39 -12.66 15.40
CA ASN A 448 -14.68 -12.24 16.77
C ASN A 448 -15.72 -13.19 17.36
N GLY A 449 -15.38 -13.82 18.49
CA GLY A 449 -16.23 -14.75 19.20
C GLY A 449 -17.60 -14.14 19.52
N LYS A 450 -18.64 -14.97 19.41
CA LYS A 450 -20.04 -14.55 19.59
C LYS A 450 -20.59 -14.81 20.99
N GLY A 451 -19.72 -15.17 21.94
CA GLY A 451 -20.12 -15.42 23.33
C GLY A 451 -21.04 -16.63 23.50
N MET A 452 -20.95 -17.63 22.62
CA MET A 452 -21.85 -18.79 22.62
C MET A 452 -21.51 -19.85 23.69
N GLY A 453 -20.49 -19.61 24.52
CA GLY A 453 -20.10 -20.53 25.60
C GLY A 453 -19.22 -21.69 25.11
N ASN A 454 -19.67 -22.93 25.28
CA ASN A 454 -18.84 -24.13 25.04
C ASN A 454 -18.35 -24.22 23.57
N LEU A 455 -17.03 -24.10 23.39
CA LEU A 455 -16.29 -24.13 22.11
C LEU A 455 -16.42 -25.45 21.34
N ASP A 456 -16.80 -26.55 21.98
CA ASP A 456 -17.07 -27.82 21.28
C ASP A 456 -18.20 -27.68 20.26
N GLY A 457 -19.04 -26.64 20.40
CA GLY A 457 -20.08 -26.32 19.43
C GLY A 457 -19.57 -25.65 18.16
N THR A 458 -18.37 -25.06 18.17
CA THR A 458 -17.83 -24.30 17.03
C THR A 458 -17.26 -25.21 15.96
N ARG A 459 -17.70 -24.97 14.72
CA ARG A 459 -17.35 -25.69 13.50
C ARG A 459 -17.15 -24.69 12.35
N PHE A 460 -16.51 -25.18 11.30
CA PHE A 460 -16.32 -24.47 10.06
C PHE A 460 -16.76 -25.38 8.92
N GLU A 461 -17.77 -24.94 8.17
CA GLU A 461 -18.40 -25.76 7.15
C GLU A 461 -19.00 -24.84 6.07
N ASP A 462 -18.75 -25.11 4.78
CA ASP A 462 -19.36 -24.40 3.63
C ASP A 462 -20.87 -24.69 3.50
N LEU A 463 -21.70 -24.04 4.31
CA LEU A 463 -23.14 -24.34 4.43
C LEU A 463 -23.90 -23.96 3.16
N ASN A 464 -23.53 -22.86 2.53
CA ASN A 464 -24.21 -22.29 1.37
C ASN A 464 -23.61 -22.73 0.01
N GLY A 465 -22.50 -23.46 0.01
CA GLY A 465 -21.89 -24.03 -1.19
C GLY A 465 -21.05 -23.04 -1.99
N ASP A 466 -20.62 -21.93 -1.40
CA ASP A 466 -19.80 -20.92 -2.09
C ASP A 466 -18.30 -21.26 -2.15
N GLY A 467 -17.91 -22.36 -1.49
CA GLY A 467 -16.54 -22.85 -1.44
C GLY A 467 -15.68 -22.14 -0.39
N ARG A 468 -16.30 -21.47 0.59
CA ARG A 468 -15.64 -20.90 1.78
C ARG A 468 -16.31 -21.45 3.02
N ASP A 469 -15.53 -21.85 4.02
CA ASP A 469 -16.13 -22.41 5.22
C ASP A 469 -16.75 -21.34 6.11
N ASP A 470 -18.00 -21.58 6.52
CA ASP A 470 -18.78 -20.69 7.37
C ASP A 470 -18.57 -21.02 8.84
N TRP A 471 -18.56 -20.00 9.70
CA TRP A 471 -18.52 -20.23 11.14
C TRP A 471 -19.89 -20.70 11.61
N ILE A 472 -19.96 -21.87 12.25
CA ILE A 472 -21.18 -22.42 12.82
C ILE A 472 -20.96 -22.73 14.29
N TRP A 473 -21.94 -22.40 15.14
CA TRP A 473 -21.99 -22.91 16.50
C TRP A 473 -23.24 -23.76 16.72
N VAL A 474 -23.04 -25.00 17.17
CA VAL A 474 -24.10 -25.97 17.48
C VAL A 474 -24.34 -26.03 18.98
N GLY A 475 -25.58 -25.81 19.40
CA GLY A 475 -26.03 -25.88 20.77
C GLY A 475 -26.26 -27.31 21.26
N ASP A 476 -26.61 -27.44 22.54
CA ASP A 476 -26.80 -28.74 23.20
C ASP A 476 -28.02 -29.50 22.65
N LYS A 477 -29.04 -28.77 22.17
CA LYS A 477 -30.24 -29.33 21.57
C LYS A 477 -30.16 -29.41 20.04
N GLY A 478 -28.98 -29.20 19.48
CA GLY A 478 -28.72 -29.24 18.04
C GLY A 478 -29.13 -27.99 17.27
N GLU A 479 -29.58 -26.93 17.94
CA GLU A 479 -29.77 -25.62 17.32
C GLU A 479 -28.44 -25.09 16.77
N ALA A 480 -28.44 -24.40 15.63
CA ALA A 480 -27.20 -23.91 15.02
C ALA A 480 -27.30 -22.43 14.65
N HIS A 481 -26.25 -21.66 14.98
CA HIS A 481 -26.10 -20.27 14.57
C HIS A 481 -24.93 -20.17 13.58
N THR A 482 -25.13 -19.44 12.48
CA THR A 482 -24.17 -19.38 11.37
C THR A 482 -23.76 -17.94 11.08
N TRP A 483 -22.48 -17.74 10.78
CA TRP A 483 -21.95 -16.56 10.13
C TRP A 483 -21.24 -17.00 8.86
N THR A 484 -21.78 -16.57 7.73
CA THR A 484 -21.26 -16.90 6.40
C THR A 484 -19.99 -16.13 6.07
N ASN A 485 -19.01 -16.82 5.48
CA ASN A 485 -17.74 -16.27 5.02
C ASN A 485 -17.92 -15.59 3.66
N SER A 486 -17.20 -14.50 3.40
CA SER A 486 -17.13 -13.90 2.07
C SER A 486 -15.79 -13.20 1.89
N ARG A 487 -15.30 -13.15 0.65
CA ARG A 487 -14.05 -12.47 0.28
C ARG A 487 -14.05 -11.01 0.74
N SER A 488 -12.98 -10.53 1.38
CA SER A 488 -12.86 -9.12 1.78
C SER A 488 -11.98 -8.30 0.84
N CYS A 489 -12.33 -7.03 0.63
CA CYS A 489 -11.40 -6.02 0.12
C CYS A 489 -10.57 -5.31 1.21
N GLY A 490 -10.73 -5.70 2.48
CA GLY A 490 -9.98 -5.11 3.56
C GLY A 490 -8.48 -5.38 3.44
N VAL A 491 -7.68 -4.31 3.49
CA VAL A 491 -6.21 -4.37 3.48
C VAL A 491 -5.66 -5.04 4.75
N GLY A 492 -4.59 -5.81 4.57
CA GLY A 492 -3.83 -6.46 5.63
C GLY A 492 -2.32 -6.46 5.33
N LYS A 493 -1.56 -7.13 6.19
CA LYS A 493 -0.12 -7.39 6.02
C LYS A 493 0.21 -8.75 6.65
N GLU A 494 1.40 -9.28 6.45
CA GLU A 494 1.77 -10.55 7.12
C GLU A 494 1.60 -10.46 8.66
N GLY A 495 0.96 -11.46 9.26
CA GLY A 495 0.57 -11.46 10.68
C GLY A 495 -0.78 -10.79 10.99
N ASP A 496 -1.28 -9.95 10.08
CA ASP A 496 -2.62 -9.38 10.06
C ASP A 496 -3.15 -9.41 8.60
N GLY A 497 -3.15 -10.61 8.01
CA GLY A 497 -3.31 -10.90 6.57
C GLY A 497 -4.70 -10.64 6.00
N LEU A 498 -5.17 -11.47 5.06
CA LEU A 498 -6.50 -11.31 4.43
C LEU A 498 -7.63 -11.20 5.45
N LYS A 499 -8.41 -10.13 5.33
CA LYS A 499 -9.64 -9.97 6.11
C LYS A 499 -10.75 -10.84 5.52
N VAL A 500 -11.76 -11.11 6.35
CA VAL A 500 -12.96 -11.86 5.98
C VAL A 500 -14.19 -10.99 6.19
N ALA A 501 -15.13 -11.03 5.25
CA ALA A 501 -16.36 -10.26 5.29
C ALA A 501 -17.52 -11.13 5.80
N TRP A 502 -17.63 -11.29 7.12
CA TRP A 502 -18.66 -12.13 7.74
C TRP A 502 -20.08 -11.54 7.67
N ARG A 503 -21.09 -12.36 7.34
CA ARG A 503 -22.52 -12.01 7.43
C ARG A 503 -23.30 -13.04 8.26
N PRO A 504 -24.14 -12.63 9.22
CA PRO A 504 -24.95 -13.57 10.00
C PRO A 504 -25.98 -14.28 9.11
N GLY A 505 -26.21 -15.57 9.27
CA GLY A 505 -27.31 -16.28 8.61
C GLY A 505 -28.51 -16.45 9.55
N TYR A 506 -29.73 -16.57 9.00
CA TYR A 506 -30.96 -16.70 9.78
C TYR A 506 -31.89 -17.77 9.24
N TYR A 507 -32.75 -18.33 10.09
CA TYR A 507 -33.90 -19.11 9.63
C TYR A 507 -34.81 -18.26 8.72
N LYS A 508 -35.39 -18.85 7.67
CA LYS A 508 -36.23 -18.16 6.69
C LYS A 508 -37.34 -17.33 7.34
N GLY A 509 -37.44 -16.07 6.92
CA GLY A 509 -38.41 -15.11 7.47
C GLY A 509 -38.07 -14.59 8.88
N LYS A 510 -36.86 -14.82 9.37
CA LYS A 510 -36.34 -14.25 10.63
C LYS A 510 -35.17 -13.30 10.34
N THR A 511 -34.94 -12.37 11.26
CA THR A 511 -33.83 -11.39 11.21
C THR A 511 -32.86 -11.55 12.39
N SER A 512 -33.12 -12.53 13.25
CA SER A 512 -32.30 -12.89 14.40
C SER A 512 -32.56 -14.35 14.80
N GLY A 513 -31.69 -14.90 15.65
CA GLY A 513 -31.79 -16.29 16.11
C GLY A 513 -30.93 -17.27 15.29
N PRO A 514 -31.15 -18.58 15.45
CA PRO A 514 -30.38 -19.60 14.77
C PRO A 514 -30.76 -19.74 13.30
N THR A 515 -29.86 -20.32 12.48
CA THR A 515 -30.20 -20.86 11.15
C THR A 515 -30.99 -22.15 11.29
N HIS A 516 -30.73 -22.97 12.31
CA HIS A 516 -31.41 -24.25 12.55
C HIS A 516 -32.00 -24.28 13.97
N ALA A 517 -33.29 -24.57 14.11
CA ALA A 517 -33.97 -24.49 15.40
C ALA A 517 -33.58 -25.59 16.40
N GLY A 518 -33.12 -26.76 15.93
CA GLY A 518 -32.83 -27.92 16.79
C GLY A 518 -34.03 -28.40 17.59
N GLY A 519 -33.80 -28.84 18.82
CA GLY A 519 -34.85 -29.20 19.79
C GLY A 519 -35.24 -30.68 19.81
N PHE A 520 -34.44 -31.56 19.21
CA PHE A 520 -34.76 -33.00 19.11
C PHE A 520 -34.56 -33.76 20.42
N ALA A 521 -33.46 -33.46 21.13
CA ALA A 521 -33.09 -33.99 22.43
C ALA A 521 -31.94 -33.12 23.00
N SER A 522 -31.63 -33.24 24.29
CA SER A 522 -30.46 -32.59 24.91
C SER A 522 -29.20 -33.47 24.82
N GLY A 523 -28.01 -32.87 24.89
CA GLY A 523 -26.75 -33.61 24.82
C GLY A 523 -26.42 -34.19 23.44
N ILE A 524 -27.01 -33.67 22.35
CA ILE A 524 -26.89 -34.25 21.01
C ILE A 524 -25.89 -33.55 20.10
N ARG A 525 -25.16 -32.55 20.59
CA ARG A 525 -24.22 -31.75 19.81
C ARG A 525 -23.31 -32.58 18.90
N ASN A 526 -22.66 -33.61 19.42
CA ASN A 526 -21.72 -34.45 18.67
C ASN A 526 -22.40 -35.39 17.66
N ARG A 527 -23.74 -35.48 17.67
CA ARG A 527 -24.56 -36.27 16.73
C ARG A 527 -25.12 -35.44 15.59
N ILE A 528 -24.94 -34.13 15.64
CA ILE A 528 -25.31 -33.22 14.55
C ILE A 528 -24.14 -33.13 13.59
N HIS A 529 -24.40 -33.20 12.29
CA HIS A 529 -23.41 -33.05 11.21
C HIS A 529 -23.98 -32.16 10.11
N PHE A 530 -23.11 -31.44 9.42
CA PHE A 530 -23.43 -30.73 8.18
C PHE A 530 -22.73 -31.48 7.06
N THR A 531 -23.47 -31.89 6.03
CA THR A 531 -22.93 -32.80 5.02
C THR A 531 -23.69 -32.72 3.70
N ARG A 532 -22.97 -32.83 2.57
CA ARG A 532 -23.50 -32.88 1.20
C ARG A 532 -24.14 -34.24 0.93
N ILE A 533 -25.29 -34.54 1.55
CA ILE A 533 -26.03 -35.79 1.30
C ILE A 533 -26.70 -35.73 -0.07
N TYR A 534 -27.45 -34.66 -0.31
CA TYR A 534 -28.05 -34.36 -1.60
C TYR A 534 -27.13 -33.48 -2.44
N GLY A 535 -26.34 -32.61 -1.80
CA GLY A 535 -25.34 -31.76 -2.46
C GLY A 535 -25.95 -30.85 -3.53
N GLU A 536 -27.19 -30.39 -3.34
CA GLU A 536 -27.83 -29.51 -4.33
C GLU A 536 -27.14 -28.14 -4.32
N PRO A 537 -26.52 -27.72 -5.45
CA PRO A 537 -25.97 -26.38 -5.54
C PRO A 537 -27.10 -25.36 -5.47
N GLN A 538 -26.85 -24.23 -4.82
CA GLN A 538 -27.81 -23.12 -4.77
C GLN A 538 -28.06 -22.52 -6.15
N ASP A 539 -26.99 -22.35 -6.92
CA ASP A 539 -26.98 -21.73 -8.23
C ASP A 539 -25.87 -22.37 -9.10
N PHE A 540 -25.89 -22.09 -10.39
CA PHE A 540 -24.88 -22.55 -11.34
C PHE A 540 -23.45 -22.24 -10.84
N SER A 541 -22.49 -23.13 -11.12
CA SER A 541 -21.05 -23.07 -10.76
C SER A 541 -20.68 -23.20 -9.27
N LEU A 542 -21.66 -23.27 -8.37
CA LEU A 542 -21.42 -23.44 -6.93
C LEU A 542 -21.20 -24.90 -6.54
N LEU A 543 -20.58 -25.09 -5.38
CA LEU A 543 -20.55 -26.40 -4.73
C LEU A 543 -21.95 -26.74 -4.20
N GLY A 544 -22.15 -28.02 -3.86
CA GLY A 544 -23.38 -28.46 -3.21
C GLY A 544 -23.50 -27.88 -1.80
N LYS A 545 -24.71 -27.43 -1.43
CA LYS A 545 -25.00 -26.99 -0.06
C LYS A 545 -24.90 -28.16 0.92
N LEU A 546 -24.58 -27.86 2.18
CA LEU A 546 -24.58 -28.86 3.24
C LEU A 546 -25.99 -29.04 3.83
N ASP A 547 -26.40 -30.29 3.99
CA ASP A 547 -27.63 -30.71 4.64
C ASP A 547 -27.41 -30.88 6.15
N TYR A 548 -28.46 -30.71 6.94
CA TYR A 548 -28.41 -30.94 8.38
C TYR A 548 -28.72 -32.40 8.69
N VAL A 549 -27.82 -33.08 9.40
CA VAL A 549 -27.94 -34.50 9.73
C VAL A 549 -27.90 -34.71 11.23
N TYR A 550 -28.88 -35.47 11.73
CA TYR A 550 -28.91 -35.95 13.11
C TYR A 550 -28.75 -37.47 13.13
N MET A 551 -27.68 -37.95 13.75
CA MET A 551 -27.47 -39.36 14.06
C MET A 551 -28.29 -39.76 15.30
N GLU A 552 -29.61 -39.88 15.11
CA GLU A 552 -30.58 -40.21 16.16
C GLU A 552 -30.24 -41.57 16.80
N HIS A 553 -30.03 -41.57 18.12
CA HIS A 553 -29.57 -42.74 18.85
C HIS A 553 -30.65 -43.35 19.73
N THR A 554 -30.67 -44.68 19.77
CA THR A 554 -31.44 -45.46 20.74
C THR A 554 -30.61 -46.64 21.23
N LYS A 555 -30.63 -46.92 22.53
CA LYS A 555 -30.00 -48.12 23.11
C LYS A 555 -31.03 -49.24 23.25
N GLY A 556 -30.79 -50.36 22.59
CA GLY A 556 -31.64 -51.54 22.66
C GLY A 556 -31.45 -52.31 23.96
N SER A 557 -32.46 -53.12 24.32
CA SER A 557 -32.40 -54.02 25.48
C SER A 557 -31.32 -55.09 25.36
N ASN A 558 -30.89 -55.43 24.14
CA ASN A 558 -29.78 -56.33 23.83
C ASN A 558 -28.38 -55.68 24.00
N GLY A 559 -28.32 -54.45 24.52
CA GLY A 559 -27.07 -53.69 24.70
C GLY A 559 -26.52 -53.07 23.41
N LYS A 560 -27.11 -53.34 22.25
CA LYS A 560 -26.70 -52.75 20.97
C LYS A 560 -27.27 -51.34 20.82
N HIS A 561 -26.56 -50.50 20.08
CA HIS A 561 -26.91 -49.11 19.82
C HIS A 561 -27.41 -48.98 18.38
N THR A 562 -28.59 -48.40 18.19
CA THR A 562 -29.17 -48.14 16.87
C THR A 562 -29.08 -46.66 16.55
N PHE A 563 -28.52 -46.35 15.40
CA PHE A 563 -28.35 -45.00 14.86
C PHE A 563 -29.20 -44.85 13.62
N ARG A 564 -30.12 -43.89 13.62
CA ARG A 564 -30.90 -43.49 12.44
C ARG A 564 -30.35 -42.16 11.93
N MET A 565 -29.85 -42.15 10.71
CA MET A 565 -29.39 -40.93 10.05
C MET A 565 -30.62 -40.16 9.55
N ARG A 566 -31.11 -39.23 10.36
CA ARG A 566 -32.20 -38.31 10.00
C ARG A 566 -31.63 -37.10 9.29
N VAL A 567 -32.20 -36.75 8.14
CA VAL A 567 -31.65 -35.72 7.27
C VAL A 567 -32.70 -34.64 6.97
N TRP A 568 -32.27 -33.38 7.06
CA TRP A 568 -33.00 -32.21 6.60
C TRP A 568 -32.22 -31.61 5.44
N LYS A 569 -32.80 -31.77 4.25
CA LYS A 569 -32.23 -31.30 3.00
C LYS A 569 -32.24 -29.77 2.95
N ASN A 570 -31.10 -29.16 2.66
CA ASN A 570 -30.93 -27.71 2.67
C ASN A 570 -31.61 -27.04 1.46
N LYS A 571 -32.61 -26.21 1.74
CA LYS A 571 -33.34 -25.37 0.78
C LYS A 571 -33.03 -23.87 0.94
N GLY A 572 -32.08 -23.53 1.81
CA GLY A 572 -31.62 -22.17 2.02
C GLY A 572 -30.95 -21.55 0.79
N TYR A 573 -30.84 -20.23 0.83
CA TYR A 573 -30.33 -19.39 -0.27
C TYR A 573 -29.64 -18.15 0.28
N GLY A 574 -28.62 -17.67 -0.43
CA GLY A 574 -27.99 -16.36 -0.23
C GLY A 574 -26.55 -16.44 0.30
N ALA A 575 -25.92 -15.28 0.37
CA ALA A 575 -24.53 -15.07 0.80
C ALA A 575 -23.43 -15.74 -0.05
N THR A 576 -23.71 -16.14 -1.29
CA THR A 576 -22.76 -16.84 -2.16
C THR A 576 -22.08 -15.93 -3.20
N LYS A 577 -22.65 -14.77 -3.52
CA LYS A 577 -22.16 -13.90 -4.62
C LYS A 577 -22.10 -12.42 -4.19
N PRO A 578 -20.92 -11.91 -3.78
CA PRO A 578 -20.71 -10.48 -3.54
C PRO A 578 -20.74 -9.63 -4.82
N LYS A 579 -21.17 -8.36 -4.69
CA LYS A 579 -21.16 -7.38 -5.80
C LYS A 579 -19.77 -7.19 -6.41
N ALA A 580 -18.74 -7.12 -5.56
CA ALA A 580 -17.36 -6.86 -5.98
C ALA A 580 -16.72 -7.99 -6.82
N ASP A 581 -17.37 -9.15 -6.95
CA ASP A 581 -16.89 -10.28 -7.76
C ASP A 581 -17.37 -10.18 -9.22
N GLY A 582 -18.14 -9.15 -9.59
CA GLY A 582 -18.63 -8.98 -10.96
C GLY A 582 -17.80 -8.02 -11.80
N ASN A 583 -16.79 -7.37 -11.23
CA ASN A 583 -16.13 -6.25 -11.91
C ASN A 583 -15.15 -6.70 -12.99
N LYS A 584 -15.31 -6.16 -14.20
CA LYS A 584 -14.34 -6.21 -15.30
C LYS A 584 -14.23 -4.84 -15.95
N TYR A 585 -13.07 -4.55 -16.54
CA TYR A 585 -12.77 -3.27 -17.18
C TYR A 585 -12.14 -3.54 -18.53
N CYS A 586 -12.58 -2.82 -19.56
CA CYS A 586 -12.09 -2.96 -20.93
C CYS A 586 -12.70 -1.84 -21.81
N ASP A 587 -12.00 -1.36 -22.82
CA ASP A 587 -12.55 -0.43 -23.80
C ASP A 587 -13.57 -1.13 -24.71
N MET A 588 -14.84 -1.13 -24.33
CA MET A 588 -15.90 -1.78 -25.09
C MET A 588 -16.35 -0.95 -26.29
N THR A 589 -15.97 0.32 -26.36
CA THR A 589 -16.48 1.28 -27.36
C THR A 589 -15.43 1.75 -28.36
N GLY A 590 -14.14 1.46 -28.10
CA GLY A 590 -13.00 1.85 -28.92
C GLY A 590 -12.63 3.32 -28.78
N ASN A 591 -12.90 3.92 -27.61
CA ASN A 591 -12.63 5.34 -27.37
C ASN A 591 -11.25 5.60 -26.73
N GLY A 592 -10.47 4.55 -26.52
CA GLY A 592 -9.17 4.52 -25.87
C GLY A 592 -9.23 4.43 -24.35
N ARG A 593 -10.42 4.40 -23.73
CA ARG A 593 -10.56 4.32 -22.26
C ARG A 593 -11.33 3.09 -21.88
N ASP A 594 -10.87 2.42 -20.84
CA ASP A 594 -11.58 1.28 -20.29
C ASP A 594 -12.92 1.69 -19.70
N ASP A 595 -13.95 1.01 -20.17
CA ASP A 595 -15.31 1.03 -19.66
C ASP A 595 -15.46 0.03 -18.51
N TYR A 596 -16.53 0.17 -17.74
CA TYR A 596 -16.85 -0.77 -16.67
C TYR A 596 -17.95 -1.74 -17.09
N VAL A 597 -17.65 -3.03 -17.00
CA VAL A 597 -18.58 -4.11 -17.26
C VAL A 597 -18.80 -4.89 -15.97
N TRP A 598 -20.04 -5.00 -15.54
CA TRP A 598 -20.41 -5.83 -14.40
C TRP A 598 -21.05 -7.15 -14.86
N VAL A 599 -20.45 -8.28 -14.48
CA VAL A 599 -20.80 -9.62 -14.97
C VAL A 599 -21.55 -10.44 -13.91
N LEU A 600 -22.77 -10.87 -14.23
CA LEU A 600 -23.57 -11.80 -13.41
C LEU A 600 -22.88 -13.16 -13.30
N SER A 601 -23.24 -13.98 -12.30
CA SER A 601 -22.64 -15.33 -12.10
C SER A 601 -22.86 -16.26 -13.29
N LYS A 602 -23.90 -15.97 -14.09
CA LYS A 602 -24.33 -16.70 -15.28
C LYS A 602 -23.88 -16.08 -16.60
N GLY A 603 -23.06 -15.02 -16.54
CA GLY A 603 -22.42 -14.45 -17.73
C GLY A 603 -23.20 -13.34 -18.43
N GLU A 604 -24.45 -13.04 -18.04
CA GLU A 604 -25.11 -11.79 -18.44
C GLU A 604 -24.31 -10.59 -17.93
N MET A 605 -24.25 -9.51 -18.70
CA MET A 605 -23.40 -8.35 -18.39
C MET A 605 -24.17 -7.04 -18.47
N ASP A 606 -23.90 -6.14 -17.52
CA ASP A 606 -24.32 -4.75 -17.50
C ASP A 606 -23.14 -3.86 -17.87
N PHE A 607 -23.36 -2.85 -18.72
CA PHE A 607 -22.32 -1.95 -19.22
C PHE A 607 -22.47 -0.55 -18.62
N TYR A 608 -21.33 0.06 -18.27
CA TYR A 608 -21.22 1.41 -17.77
C TYR A 608 -20.13 2.16 -18.55
N PRO A 609 -20.51 3.10 -19.44
CA PRO A 609 -19.52 3.82 -20.24
C PRO A 609 -18.65 4.71 -19.35
N ASN A 610 -17.36 4.79 -19.66
CA ASN A 610 -16.46 5.75 -19.04
C ASN A 610 -16.78 7.17 -19.55
N GLY A 611 -17.13 8.06 -18.63
CA GLY A 611 -17.50 9.45 -18.93
C GLY A 611 -16.32 10.37 -19.28
N GLY A 612 -15.08 9.87 -19.31
CA GLY A 612 -13.90 10.65 -19.69
C GLY A 612 -13.51 11.72 -18.67
N LYS A 613 -13.76 11.46 -17.38
CA LYS A 613 -13.44 12.41 -16.30
C LYS A 613 -12.02 12.16 -15.78
N ASN A 614 -11.24 13.22 -15.67
CA ASN A 614 -9.86 13.17 -15.15
C ASN A 614 -9.76 13.44 -13.64
N PHE A 615 -10.85 13.87 -13.00
CA PHE A 615 -10.91 14.10 -11.55
C PHE A 615 -12.36 14.04 -11.08
N ILE A 616 -12.60 13.45 -9.91
CA ILE A 616 -13.93 13.20 -9.34
C ILE A 616 -14.12 13.98 -8.05
N THR A 617 -15.17 14.80 -8.01
CA THR A 617 -15.56 15.59 -6.83
C THR A 617 -16.97 15.27 -6.35
N GLY A 618 -17.25 15.49 -5.06
CA GLY A 618 -18.62 15.43 -4.52
C GLY A 618 -19.32 14.09 -4.74
N GLN A 619 -20.41 14.09 -5.51
CA GLN A 619 -21.23 12.91 -5.84
C GLN A 619 -20.98 12.33 -7.24
N GLU A 620 -19.96 12.79 -7.95
CA GLU A 620 -19.62 12.30 -9.29
C GLU A 620 -19.06 10.87 -9.28
N SER A 621 -19.06 10.24 -10.45
CA SER A 621 -18.52 8.90 -10.76
C SER A 621 -17.86 8.94 -12.16
N TYR A 622 -16.92 8.03 -12.44
CA TYR A 622 -16.44 7.83 -13.83
C TYR A 622 -17.54 7.28 -14.73
N TRP A 623 -18.34 6.40 -14.15
CA TRP A 623 -19.32 5.62 -14.86
C TRP A 623 -20.55 6.47 -15.21
N GLY A 624 -20.87 6.50 -16.49
CA GLY A 624 -22.09 7.09 -17.03
C GLY A 624 -23.33 6.22 -16.78
N ALA A 625 -24.40 6.48 -17.54
CA ALA A 625 -25.65 5.75 -17.42
C ALA A 625 -25.48 4.26 -17.77
N MET A 626 -26.00 3.40 -16.92
CA MET A 626 -25.95 1.95 -17.09
C MET A 626 -26.81 1.47 -18.28
N GLN A 627 -26.26 0.57 -19.08
CA GLN A 627 -26.98 -0.22 -20.07
C GLN A 627 -27.11 -1.66 -19.56
N LYS A 628 -28.34 -2.03 -19.21
CA LYS A 628 -28.62 -3.35 -18.61
C LYS A 628 -28.58 -4.45 -19.64
N ALA A 629 -28.01 -5.60 -19.31
CA ALA A 629 -28.02 -6.81 -20.11
C ALA A 629 -27.60 -6.57 -21.57
N PHE A 630 -26.57 -5.73 -21.79
CA PHE A 630 -26.08 -5.42 -23.14
C PHE A 630 -25.47 -6.66 -23.83
N PHE A 631 -25.07 -7.64 -23.01
CA PHE A 631 -24.72 -8.99 -23.43
C PHE A 631 -25.43 -10.01 -22.56
N LYS A 632 -25.98 -11.04 -23.19
CA LYS A 632 -26.58 -12.20 -22.54
C LYS A 632 -26.25 -13.46 -23.34
N PRO A 633 -25.49 -14.42 -22.78
CA PRO A 633 -25.23 -15.68 -23.46
C PRO A 633 -26.52 -16.51 -23.57
N ASP A 634 -26.56 -17.44 -24.53
CA ASP A 634 -27.68 -18.36 -24.78
C ASP A 634 -27.81 -19.47 -23.72
N ARG A 635 -26.82 -19.58 -22.83
CA ARG A 635 -26.76 -20.50 -21.69
C ARG A 635 -25.98 -19.88 -20.53
N ASP A 636 -26.10 -20.46 -19.35
CA ASP A 636 -25.33 -20.04 -18.18
C ASP A 636 -23.82 -20.30 -18.43
N LEU A 637 -23.03 -19.23 -18.34
CA LEU A 637 -21.57 -19.25 -18.37
C LEU A 637 -21.04 -18.69 -17.06
N ASP A 638 -20.04 -19.33 -16.46
CA ASP A 638 -19.46 -18.82 -15.22
C ASP A 638 -18.65 -17.57 -15.54
N ARG A 639 -18.90 -16.48 -14.79
CA ARG A 639 -18.22 -15.19 -14.98
C ARG A 639 -16.69 -15.27 -14.92
N ARG A 640 -16.15 -16.27 -14.21
CA ARG A 640 -14.71 -16.49 -14.10
C ARG A 640 -14.08 -16.92 -15.42
N ASP A 641 -14.87 -17.57 -16.27
CA ASP A 641 -14.42 -18.13 -17.54
C ASP A 641 -14.68 -17.18 -18.74
N LEU A 642 -15.22 -15.99 -18.46
CA LEU A 642 -15.49 -14.94 -19.45
C LEU A 642 -14.41 -13.85 -19.37
N HIS A 643 -13.81 -13.52 -20.50
CA HIS A 643 -12.75 -12.52 -20.62
C HIS A 643 -13.22 -11.39 -21.53
N LEU A 644 -12.78 -10.17 -21.23
CA LEU A 644 -12.92 -9.01 -22.10
C LEU A 644 -11.53 -8.72 -22.65
N THR A 645 -11.38 -8.74 -23.97
CA THR A 645 -10.07 -8.62 -24.61
C THR A 645 -10.24 -8.23 -26.06
N ASP A 646 -9.33 -7.44 -26.63
CA ASP A 646 -9.34 -7.14 -28.07
C ASP A 646 -8.82 -8.38 -28.83
N TRP A 647 -9.75 -9.18 -29.37
CA TRP A 647 -9.43 -10.43 -30.07
C TRP A 647 -9.16 -10.19 -31.55
N ASP A 648 -9.78 -9.18 -32.15
CA ASP A 648 -9.73 -8.92 -33.57
C ASP A 648 -8.85 -7.72 -33.99
N GLY A 649 -8.26 -7.02 -33.02
CA GLY A 649 -7.35 -5.89 -33.17
C GLY A 649 -8.04 -4.61 -33.65
N ASP A 650 -9.35 -4.46 -33.44
CA ASP A 650 -10.11 -3.28 -33.87
C ASP A 650 -10.14 -2.15 -32.82
N GLY A 651 -9.44 -2.34 -31.70
CA GLY A 651 -9.38 -1.42 -30.58
C GLY A 651 -10.56 -1.52 -29.62
N LYS A 652 -11.49 -2.48 -29.83
CA LYS A 652 -12.61 -2.74 -28.93
C LYS A 652 -12.46 -4.11 -28.30
N CYS A 653 -12.86 -4.21 -27.04
CA CYS A 653 -12.90 -5.50 -26.39
C CYS A 653 -14.05 -6.36 -26.89
N ASP A 654 -13.72 -7.60 -27.20
CA ASP A 654 -14.60 -8.72 -27.47
C ASP A 654 -14.85 -9.52 -26.18
N ILE A 655 -15.86 -10.39 -26.21
CA ILE A 655 -16.13 -11.33 -25.13
C ILE A 655 -15.61 -12.70 -25.53
N VAL A 656 -14.66 -13.24 -24.76
CA VAL A 656 -14.11 -14.59 -24.98
C VAL A 656 -14.53 -15.49 -23.83
N TRP A 657 -15.18 -16.61 -24.14
CA TRP A 657 -15.44 -17.68 -23.18
C TRP A 657 -14.40 -18.78 -23.33
N VAL A 658 -13.80 -19.17 -22.21
CA VAL A 658 -12.87 -20.29 -22.10
C VAL A 658 -13.63 -21.48 -21.52
N ASP A 659 -13.70 -22.61 -22.21
CA ASP A 659 -14.43 -23.79 -21.74
C ASP A 659 -13.59 -24.60 -20.71
N PRO A 660 -13.87 -24.50 -19.40
CA PRO A 660 -13.07 -25.19 -18.38
C PRO A 660 -13.19 -26.72 -18.46
N ASN A 661 -14.20 -27.24 -19.18
CA ASN A 661 -14.45 -28.67 -19.32
C ASN A 661 -13.92 -29.25 -20.65
N ASN A 662 -13.36 -28.41 -21.53
CA ASN A 662 -12.87 -28.80 -22.84
C ASN A 662 -11.47 -28.24 -23.12
N GLN A 663 -10.53 -28.55 -22.24
CA GLN A 663 -9.13 -28.11 -22.34
C GLN A 663 -8.99 -26.59 -22.54
N ASN A 664 -9.90 -25.80 -21.94
CA ASN A 664 -9.91 -24.34 -22.01
C ASN A 664 -9.92 -23.79 -23.45
N ARG A 665 -10.63 -24.46 -24.35
CA ARG A 665 -10.87 -23.97 -25.72
C ARG A 665 -11.79 -22.75 -25.72
N VAL A 666 -11.70 -21.95 -26.77
CA VAL A 666 -12.34 -20.63 -26.81
C VAL A 666 -13.56 -20.57 -27.73
N SER A 667 -14.59 -19.84 -27.30
CA SER A 667 -15.62 -19.26 -28.15
C SER A 667 -15.59 -17.74 -27.98
N VAL A 668 -15.93 -16.99 -29.03
CA VAL A 668 -15.81 -15.52 -29.04
C VAL A 668 -17.12 -14.89 -29.49
N TRP A 669 -17.55 -13.84 -28.81
CA TRP A 669 -18.56 -12.90 -29.30
C TRP A 669 -17.84 -11.61 -29.67
N ARG A 670 -17.67 -11.43 -30.98
CA ARG A 670 -17.02 -10.25 -31.54
C ARG A 670 -17.94 -9.04 -31.45
N ASN A 671 -17.41 -7.94 -30.96
CA ASN A 671 -18.07 -6.69 -30.66
C ASN A 671 -18.07 -5.77 -31.89
N ASN A 672 -19.20 -5.73 -32.60
CA ASN A 672 -19.39 -4.83 -33.74
C ASN A 672 -20.00 -3.48 -33.33
N TYR A 673 -19.67 -2.97 -32.12
CA TYR A 673 -20.18 -1.70 -31.63
C TYR A 673 -19.92 -0.55 -32.62
N THR A 674 -20.92 0.31 -32.79
CA THR A 674 -20.79 1.56 -33.55
C THR A 674 -21.36 2.74 -32.74
N PRO A 675 -20.71 3.92 -32.78
CA PRO A 675 -21.25 5.12 -32.17
C PRO A 675 -22.65 5.43 -32.70
N GLY A 676 -23.64 5.53 -31.81
CA GLY A 676 -25.06 5.76 -32.14
C GLY A 676 -25.84 4.51 -32.58
N GLY A 677 -25.17 3.44 -33.02
CA GLY A 677 -25.79 2.15 -33.37
C GLY A 677 -25.87 1.15 -32.21
N GLY A 678 -25.00 1.31 -31.20
CA GLY A 678 -24.97 0.44 -30.02
C GLY A 678 -24.22 -0.88 -30.24
N PHE A 679 -24.38 -1.82 -29.30
CA PHE A 679 -23.69 -3.12 -29.32
C PHE A 679 -24.39 -4.13 -30.23
N ASN A 680 -23.60 -4.86 -31.01
CA ASN A 680 -24.05 -6.00 -31.80
C ASN A 680 -22.98 -7.10 -31.80
N TRP A 681 -23.39 -8.36 -31.63
CA TRP A 681 -22.49 -9.48 -31.36
C TRP A 681 -22.44 -10.47 -32.53
N GLN A 682 -21.22 -10.83 -32.97
CA GLN A 682 -21.00 -11.95 -33.89
C GLN A 682 -20.40 -13.12 -33.11
N TYR A 683 -21.15 -14.21 -32.97
CA TYR A 683 -20.68 -15.42 -32.29
C TYR A 683 -19.79 -16.29 -33.19
N LEU A 684 -18.65 -16.71 -32.64
CA LEU A 684 -17.66 -17.60 -33.25
C LEU A 684 -17.42 -18.77 -32.30
N ALA A 685 -17.88 -19.97 -32.66
CA ALA A 685 -17.92 -21.10 -31.72
C ALA A 685 -16.53 -21.73 -31.44
N ASN A 686 -15.61 -21.70 -32.40
CA ASN A 686 -14.25 -22.23 -32.28
C ASN A 686 -13.30 -21.50 -33.26
N PRO A 687 -13.07 -20.19 -33.07
CA PRO A 687 -12.32 -19.38 -34.03
C PRO A 687 -10.82 -19.71 -34.08
N ALA A 688 -10.28 -20.43 -33.09
CA ALA A 688 -8.88 -20.83 -33.03
C ALA A 688 -8.73 -22.27 -32.47
N PRO A 689 -8.93 -23.31 -33.31
CA PRO A 689 -8.89 -24.72 -32.89
C PRO A 689 -7.54 -25.20 -32.33
N GLU A 690 -6.46 -24.47 -32.54
CA GLU A 690 -5.12 -24.77 -32.06
C GLU A 690 -4.91 -24.42 -30.57
N LEU A 691 -5.72 -23.51 -30.00
CA LEU A 691 -5.56 -23.04 -28.62
C LEU A 691 -6.06 -24.08 -27.62
N TYR A 692 -5.26 -24.35 -26.58
CA TYR A 692 -5.64 -25.21 -25.47
C TYR A 692 -4.82 -24.94 -24.22
N CYS A 693 -5.39 -25.23 -23.05
CA CYS A 693 -4.68 -25.24 -21.77
C CYS A 693 -5.21 -26.44 -20.95
N PRO A 694 -4.36 -27.40 -20.53
CA PRO A 694 -4.80 -28.58 -19.78
C PRO A 694 -5.04 -28.29 -18.30
N GLU A 695 -4.62 -27.13 -17.81
CA GLU A 695 -4.77 -26.71 -16.43
C GLU A 695 -6.25 -26.54 -16.04
N LYS A 696 -6.61 -26.91 -14.81
CA LYS A 696 -7.96 -26.70 -14.27
C LYS A 696 -7.99 -25.47 -13.38
N ARG A 697 -9.06 -24.68 -13.47
CA ARG A 697 -9.33 -23.60 -12.51
C ARG A 697 -9.53 -24.15 -11.09
N GLY A 698 -9.17 -23.36 -10.09
CA GLY A 698 -9.48 -23.67 -8.69
C GLY A 698 -10.80 -23.06 -8.22
N ILE A 699 -11.02 -23.08 -6.90
CA ILE A 699 -12.24 -22.55 -6.28
C ILE A 699 -12.20 -21.01 -6.21
N GLY A 700 -11.02 -20.45 -5.94
CA GLY A 700 -10.81 -19.01 -5.78
C GLY A 700 -11.25 -18.20 -7.01
N PHE A 701 -11.77 -17.00 -6.77
CA PHE A 701 -12.32 -16.14 -7.82
C PHE A 701 -11.33 -15.82 -8.96
N HIS A 702 -10.06 -15.63 -8.62
CA HIS A 702 -8.99 -15.31 -9.58
C HIS A 702 -8.11 -16.53 -9.95
N ASP A 703 -8.41 -17.72 -9.42
CA ASP A 703 -7.64 -18.94 -9.69
C ASP A 703 -8.04 -19.57 -11.04
N ILE A 704 -7.71 -18.86 -12.12
CA ILE A 704 -8.05 -19.23 -13.50
C ILE A 704 -6.78 -19.57 -14.30
N PRO A 705 -6.80 -20.61 -15.15
CA PRO A 705 -5.64 -21.09 -15.88
C PRO A 705 -5.35 -20.32 -17.17
N VAL A 706 -6.33 -19.62 -17.73
CA VAL A 706 -6.19 -18.87 -18.98
C VAL A 706 -6.38 -17.39 -18.69
N GLN A 707 -5.49 -16.56 -19.21
CA GLN A 707 -5.66 -15.12 -19.29
C GLN A 707 -5.28 -14.65 -20.70
N PHE A 708 -5.72 -13.45 -21.05
CA PHE A 708 -5.41 -12.80 -22.33
C PHE A 708 -4.67 -11.49 -22.07
N ALA A 709 -3.66 -11.21 -22.88
CA ALA A 709 -2.82 -10.01 -22.78
C ALA A 709 -2.04 -9.82 -24.09
N ASP A 710 -1.78 -8.58 -24.51
CA ASP A 710 -0.93 -8.30 -25.69
C ASP A 710 0.57 -8.30 -25.31
N VAL A 711 1.10 -9.49 -25.00
CA VAL A 711 2.52 -9.68 -24.65
C VAL A 711 3.41 -9.50 -25.90
N SER A 712 2.87 -9.75 -27.09
CA SER A 712 3.56 -9.63 -28.36
C SER A 712 3.69 -8.18 -28.86
N GLY A 713 2.80 -7.27 -28.43
CA GLY A 713 2.69 -5.89 -28.91
C GLY A 713 2.07 -5.79 -30.29
N SER A 714 1.17 -6.71 -30.62
CA SER A 714 0.52 -6.81 -31.94
C SER A 714 -0.72 -5.91 -32.08
N GLY A 715 -1.22 -5.37 -30.97
CA GLY A 715 -2.55 -4.78 -30.84
C GLY A 715 -3.67 -5.82 -30.70
N ARG A 716 -3.34 -7.11 -30.56
CA ARG A 716 -4.28 -8.22 -30.36
C ARG A 716 -3.87 -9.03 -29.15
N SER A 717 -4.85 -9.65 -28.52
CA SER A 717 -4.62 -10.39 -27.29
C SER A 717 -4.00 -11.77 -27.53
N ASP A 718 -2.90 -12.07 -26.85
CA ASP A 718 -2.27 -13.39 -26.83
C ASP A 718 -3.01 -14.34 -25.85
N TYR A 719 -2.91 -15.66 -26.09
CA TYR A 719 -3.49 -16.69 -25.22
C TYR A 719 -2.44 -17.21 -24.25
N LEU A 720 -2.61 -16.96 -22.95
CA LEU A 720 -1.67 -17.35 -21.91
C LEU A 720 -2.24 -18.50 -21.07
N CYS A 721 -1.60 -19.67 -21.11
CA CYS A 721 -1.84 -20.78 -20.20
C CYS A 721 -0.89 -20.69 -18.99
N ILE A 722 -1.47 -20.54 -17.80
CA ILE A 722 -0.77 -20.25 -16.55
C ILE A 722 -0.89 -21.44 -15.59
N GLU A 723 0.25 -22.04 -15.28
CA GLU A 723 0.35 -23.11 -14.27
C GLU A 723 0.16 -22.56 -12.86
N LYS A 724 -0.17 -23.43 -11.89
CA LYS A 724 -0.37 -23.04 -10.46
C LYS A 724 0.78 -22.20 -9.87
N ASN A 725 2.00 -22.39 -10.36
CA ASN A 725 3.23 -21.72 -9.91
C ASN A 725 3.61 -20.45 -10.70
N GLY A 726 2.71 -19.97 -11.57
CA GLY A 726 2.89 -18.77 -12.36
C GLY A 726 3.83 -18.95 -13.56
N ARG A 727 4.23 -20.18 -13.92
CA ARG A 727 4.87 -20.44 -15.22
C ARG A 727 3.83 -20.25 -16.32
N ILE A 728 4.24 -19.58 -17.39
CA ILE A 728 3.35 -19.21 -18.50
C ILE A 728 3.91 -19.76 -19.81
N TRP A 729 3.04 -20.40 -20.58
CA TRP A 729 3.24 -20.82 -21.97
C TRP A 729 1.95 -20.57 -22.74
N GLY A 730 1.94 -20.67 -24.07
CA GLY A 730 0.72 -20.47 -24.84
C GLY A 730 0.95 -20.06 -26.29
N TRP A 731 0.20 -19.09 -26.79
CA TRP A 731 0.27 -18.65 -28.19
C TRP A 731 0.20 -17.13 -28.31
N THR A 732 1.04 -16.57 -29.15
CA THR A 732 0.93 -15.16 -29.57
C THR A 732 0.08 -15.03 -30.82
N GLN A 733 -0.67 -13.96 -30.95
CA GLN A 733 -1.40 -13.62 -32.17
C GLN A 733 -0.66 -12.50 -32.92
N ASP A 734 -0.39 -12.69 -34.21
CA ASP A 734 0.18 -11.60 -35.02
C ASP A 734 -0.89 -10.60 -35.49
N ALA A 735 -0.47 -9.46 -36.03
CA ALA A 735 -1.39 -8.43 -36.51
C ALA A 735 -2.39 -8.90 -37.60
N LYS A 736 -2.12 -10.04 -38.27
CA LYS A 736 -3.01 -10.66 -39.27
C LYS A 736 -3.92 -11.74 -38.66
N GLY A 737 -3.83 -11.98 -37.36
CA GLY A 737 -4.64 -12.95 -36.62
C GLY A 737 -4.05 -14.36 -36.55
N ALA A 738 -2.82 -14.58 -37.02
CA ALA A 738 -2.19 -15.91 -37.01
C ALA A 738 -1.57 -16.24 -35.65
N TRP A 739 -1.79 -17.47 -35.18
CA TRP A 739 -1.30 -17.94 -33.88
C TRP A 739 0.08 -18.62 -33.99
N THR A 740 0.98 -18.28 -33.07
CA THR A 740 2.30 -18.90 -32.95
C THR A 740 2.50 -19.45 -31.54
N TYR A 741 2.81 -20.74 -31.44
CA TYR A 741 3.07 -21.39 -30.15
C TYR A 741 4.37 -20.88 -29.51
N ILE A 742 4.31 -20.65 -28.20
CA ILE A 742 5.41 -20.25 -27.33
C ILE A 742 5.49 -21.25 -26.17
N ASP A 743 6.59 -21.99 -26.11
CA ASP A 743 6.86 -23.02 -25.08
C ASP A 743 7.02 -22.44 -23.67
N GLN A 744 7.51 -21.19 -23.57
CA GLN A 744 7.57 -20.45 -22.31
C GLN A 744 7.65 -18.93 -22.53
N PHE A 745 6.59 -18.21 -22.13
CA PHE A 745 6.60 -16.75 -22.02
C PHE A 745 7.32 -16.28 -20.77
N PHE A 746 7.02 -16.91 -19.63
CA PHE A 746 7.45 -16.47 -18.31
C PHE A 746 7.77 -17.70 -17.46
N GLY A 747 9.01 -17.81 -16.98
CA GLY A 747 9.43 -18.90 -16.11
C GLY A 747 8.87 -18.77 -14.69
N SER A 748 8.61 -19.90 -14.01
CA SER A 748 8.06 -19.86 -12.66
C SER A 748 8.94 -19.06 -11.69
N LYS A 749 8.29 -18.17 -10.94
CA LYS A 749 8.87 -17.47 -9.78
C LYS A 749 8.23 -17.92 -8.46
N LYS A 750 7.50 -19.04 -8.49
CA LYS A 750 6.64 -19.55 -7.40
C LYS A 750 5.52 -18.58 -6.99
N HIS A 751 5.08 -17.73 -7.92
CA HIS A 751 3.91 -16.89 -7.73
C HIS A 751 2.64 -17.71 -7.94
N ASP A 752 1.69 -17.61 -7.01
CA ASP A 752 0.36 -18.19 -7.20
C ASP A 752 -0.32 -17.48 -8.38
N ARG A 753 -0.80 -18.25 -9.37
CA ARG A 753 -1.44 -17.67 -10.56
C ARG A 753 -2.67 -16.82 -10.23
N ALA A 754 -3.35 -17.08 -9.10
CA ALA A 754 -4.48 -16.26 -8.68
C ALA A 754 -4.12 -14.78 -8.45
N ASN A 755 -2.83 -14.51 -8.26
CA ASN A 755 -2.25 -13.20 -7.98
C ASN A 755 -1.56 -12.56 -9.20
N MET A 756 -1.63 -13.19 -10.38
CA MET A 756 -1.04 -12.67 -11.62
C MET A 756 -2.06 -11.82 -12.40
N ARG A 757 -1.62 -10.67 -12.91
CA ARG A 757 -2.36 -9.78 -13.83
C ARG A 757 -1.45 -9.37 -14.98
N PHE A 758 -2.03 -8.83 -16.04
CA PHE A 758 -1.31 -8.29 -17.18
C PHE A 758 -1.93 -6.96 -17.60
N ALA A 759 -1.08 -5.98 -17.87
CA ALA A 759 -1.44 -4.67 -18.41
C ALA A 759 -0.16 -3.92 -18.80
N ASP A 760 -0.23 -3.00 -19.77
CA ASP A 760 0.87 -2.11 -20.14
C ASP A 760 1.15 -1.07 -19.04
N VAL A 761 2.17 -1.30 -18.21
CA VAL A 761 2.48 -0.43 -17.05
C VAL A 761 3.39 0.72 -17.46
N ASP A 762 4.35 0.48 -18.35
CA ASP A 762 5.30 1.52 -18.76
C ASP A 762 4.92 2.27 -20.03
N GLY A 763 3.81 1.92 -20.68
CA GLY A 763 3.20 2.59 -21.83
C GLY A 763 3.89 2.28 -23.15
N ASP A 764 4.60 1.15 -23.25
CA ASP A 764 5.40 0.76 -24.41
C ASP A 764 4.63 -0.02 -25.50
N GLY A 765 3.34 -0.25 -25.26
CA GLY A 765 2.41 -0.97 -26.12
C GLY A 765 2.45 -2.49 -25.96
N ARG A 766 3.15 -3.01 -24.95
CA ARG A 766 3.12 -4.43 -24.59
C ARG A 766 2.61 -4.59 -23.17
N ASP A 767 1.81 -5.63 -22.94
CA ASP A 767 1.39 -5.95 -21.59
C ASP A 767 2.54 -6.51 -20.75
N ASP A 768 2.68 -5.95 -19.55
CA ASP A 768 3.62 -6.38 -18.52
C ASP A 768 3.00 -7.43 -17.61
N ALA A 769 3.82 -8.29 -17.00
CA ALA A 769 3.35 -9.24 -16.01
C ALA A 769 3.39 -8.60 -14.62
N ILE A 770 2.25 -8.60 -13.94
CA ILE A 770 2.07 -7.97 -12.62
C ILE A 770 1.76 -9.06 -11.60
N TRP A 771 2.62 -9.21 -10.58
CA TRP A 771 2.31 -10.00 -9.40
C TRP A 771 1.76 -9.10 -8.29
N VAL A 772 0.58 -9.41 -7.79
CA VAL A 772 -0.10 -8.63 -6.75
C VAL A 772 -0.03 -9.37 -5.42
N GLU A 773 0.56 -8.75 -4.40
CA GLU A 773 0.59 -9.29 -3.04
C GLU A 773 -0.85 -9.40 -2.50
N LYS A 774 -1.18 -10.55 -1.92
CA LYS A 774 -2.56 -10.93 -1.62
C LYS A 774 -3.19 -10.03 -0.55
N PHE A 775 -2.41 -9.54 0.42
CA PHE A 775 -2.88 -8.88 1.63
C PHE A 775 -2.89 -7.36 1.51
N SER A 776 -1.78 -6.77 1.08
CA SER A 776 -1.62 -5.32 0.93
C SER A 776 -2.14 -4.83 -0.41
N GLY A 777 -2.11 -5.70 -1.44
CA GLY A 777 -2.33 -5.32 -2.82
C GLY A 777 -1.13 -4.64 -3.47
N ASP A 778 0.05 -4.68 -2.82
CA ASP A 778 1.28 -4.16 -3.42
C ASP A 778 1.56 -4.93 -4.71
N ALA A 779 1.80 -4.21 -5.80
CA ALA A 779 1.96 -4.82 -7.11
C ALA A 779 3.39 -4.65 -7.61
N PHE A 780 3.94 -5.74 -8.11
CA PHE A 780 5.31 -5.89 -8.56
C PHE A 780 5.30 -6.25 -10.04
N VAL A 781 6.04 -5.48 -10.83
CA VAL A 781 5.94 -5.52 -12.29
C VAL A 781 7.20 -6.13 -12.87
N TYR A 782 6.99 -7.09 -13.76
CA TYR A 782 8.00 -7.63 -14.66
C TYR A 782 7.73 -7.01 -16.02
N TYR A 783 8.60 -6.09 -16.41
CA TYR A 783 8.44 -5.30 -17.62
C TYR A 783 8.82 -6.10 -18.85
N ASN A 784 7.95 -6.10 -19.85
CA ASN A 784 8.06 -6.88 -21.06
C ASN A 784 8.92 -6.18 -22.11
N MET A 785 10.17 -6.59 -22.21
CA MET A 785 11.12 -6.05 -23.20
C MET A 785 10.99 -6.71 -24.58
N GLY A 786 9.91 -7.46 -24.80
CA GLY A 786 9.61 -8.16 -26.03
C GLY A 786 10.37 -9.48 -26.19
N ARG A 787 10.23 -10.04 -27.40
CA ARG A 787 10.74 -11.37 -27.74
C ARG A 787 12.26 -11.40 -27.77
N ARG A 788 12.84 -12.28 -26.96
CA ARG A 788 14.28 -12.55 -26.93
C ARG A 788 14.50 -13.94 -26.35
N ASP A 789 15.17 -14.81 -27.11
CA ASP A 789 15.52 -16.15 -26.62
C ASP A 789 16.59 -16.03 -25.51
N ILE A 790 16.16 -16.26 -24.27
CA ILE A 790 17.01 -16.32 -23.08
C ILE A 790 16.81 -17.68 -22.41
N ALA A 791 17.79 -18.15 -21.62
CA ALA A 791 17.73 -19.48 -21.04
C ALA A 791 16.45 -19.67 -20.19
N GLY A 792 15.50 -20.46 -20.70
CA GLY A 792 14.21 -20.69 -20.06
C GLY A 792 13.19 -19.55 -20.24
N SER A 793 13.22 -18.76 -21.32
CA SER A 793 12.11 -17.87 -21.70
C SER A 793 12.28 -17.41 -23.16
N ARG A 794 11.18 -17.27 -23.89
CA ARG A 794 11.17 -16.66 -25.24
C ARG A 794 11.02 -15.14 -25.21
N TYR A 795 10.75 -14.58 -24.03
CA TYR A 795 10.57 -13.15 -23.78
C TYR A 795 11.53 -12.67 -22.70
N TRP A 796 12.00 -11.44 -22.85
CA TRP A 796 12.86 -10.80 -21.88
C TRP A 796 12.02 -9.97 -20.91
N TRP A 797 12.11 -10.32 -19.63
CA TRP A 797 11.42 -9.65 -18.54
C TRP A 797 12.42 -8.91 -17.65
N GLU A 798 12.23 -7.61 -17.49
CA GLU A 798 13.04 -6.77 -16.62
C GLU A 798 12.33 -6.44 -15.32
N ILE A 799 13.11 -6.13 -14.29
CA ILE A 799 12.65 -5.60 -13.01
C ILE A 799 13.42 -4.31 -12.72
N GLN A 800 12.82 -3.40 -11.95
CA GLN A 800 13.37 -2.05 -11.75
C GLN A 800 14.71 -2.02 -10.98
N GLU A 801 15.08 -3.06 -10.22
CA GLU A 801 16.34 -3.10 -9.45
C GLU A 801 17.10 -4.44 -9.54
N ARG A 802 18.44 -4.36 -9.48
CA ARG A 802 19.33 -5.53 -9.32
C ARG A 802 19.26 -6.06 -7.88
N GLY A 803 18.26 -6.88 -7.58
CA GLY A 803 18.17 -7.56 -6.27
C GLY A 803 16.82 -8.22 -5.98
N GLY A 804 15.78 -7.88 -6.73
CA GLY A 804 14.44 -8.42 -6.57
C GLY A 804 13.41 -7.46 -7.18
N PRO A 805 12.16 -7.90 -7.41
CA PRO A 805 11.13 -7.02 -7.92
C PRO A 805 10.87 -5.91 -6.89
N PHE A 806 11.03 -4.65 -7.30
CA PHE A 806 10.61 -3.50 -6.52
C PHE A 806 9.11 -3.29 -6.71
N MET A 807 8.43 -2.81 -5.66
CA MET A 807 7.01 -2.48 -5.74
C MET A 807 6.83 -1.36 -6.78
N ALA A 808 5.87 -1.48 -7.69
CA ALA A 808 5.54 -0.43 -8.68
C ALA A 808 4.28 0.34 -8.27
N TYR A 809 3.28 -0.39 -7.74
CA TYR A 809 2.06 0.18 -7.18
C TYR A 809 1.99 -0.12 -5.69
N GLY A 810 1.85 0.93 -4.88
CA GLY A 810 1.54 0.79 -3.45
C GLY A 810 0.11 0.34 -3.26
N GLY A 811 -0.07 -0.87 -2.75
CA GLY A 811 -1.36 -1.46 -2.48
C GLY A 811 -2.15 -0.68 -1.43
N SER A 812 -3.43 -0.48 -1.69
CA SER A 812 -4.34 0.21 -0.75
C SER A 812 -5.43 -0.72 -0.19
N TYR A 813 -5.63 -1.88 -0.81
CA TYR A 813 -6.69 -2.87 -0.55
C TYR A 813 -6.19 -4.26 -0.91
N ALA A 814 -6.84 -5.31 -0.42
CA ALA A 814 -6.45 -6.70 -0.69
C ALA A 814 -6.22 -6.94 -2.19
N GLY A 815 -5.21 -7.74 -2.55
CA GLY A 815 -4.78 -7.92 -3.94
C GLY A 815 -5.90 -8.38 -4.89
N SER A 816 -6.86 -9.16 -4.39
CA SER A 816 -8.05 -9.58 -5.15
C SER A 816 -9.00 -8.43 -5.55
N CYS A 817 -8.79 -7.22 -5.03
CA CYS A 817 -9.55 -6.00 -5.27
C CYS A 817 -8.77 -4.93 -6.04
N GLN A 818 -7.59 -5.28 -6.56
CA GLN A 818 -6.77 -4.41 -7.40
C GLN A 818 -6.96 -4.78 -8.87
N TYR A 819 -7.23 -3.76 -9.68
CA TYR A 819 -7.39 -3.84 -11.13
C TYR A 819 -6.46 -2.81 -11.77
N PHE A 820 -6.03 -3.10 -13.01
CA PHE A 820 -5.05 -2.31 -13.75
C PHE A 820 -5.57 -1.75 -15.09
N PRO A 821 -6.76 -1.11 -15.14
CA PRO A 821 -7.32 -0.57 -16.37
C PRO A 821 -6.66 0.74 -16.83
N ASP A 822 -6.80 1.11 -18.09
CA ASP A 822 -6.47 2.45 -18.61
C ASP A 822 -7.73 3.35 -18.56
N LEU A 823 -7.90 4.14 -17.50
CA LEU A 823 -9.14 4.90 -17.27
C LEU A 823 -9.13 6.28 -17.91
N ASN A 824 -7.95 6.85 -18.17
CA ASN A 824 -7.78 8.17 -18.77
C ASN A 824 -7.46 8.11 -20.29
N GLY A 825 -7.13 6.93 -20.80
CA GLY A 825 -6.86 6.65 -22.20
C GLY A 825 -5.46 7.07 -22.65
N ASP A 826 -4.51 7.10 -21.72
CA ASP A 826 -3.14 7.47 -22.01
C ASP A 826 -2.29 6.28 -22.51
N GLY A 827 -2.84 5.06 -22.49
CA GLY A 827 -2.19 3.81 -22.86
C GLY A 827 -1.42 3.17 -21.71
N ARG A 828 -1.62 3.61 -20.46
CA ARG A 828 -0.92 3.10 -19.29
C ARG A 828 -1.91 2.55 -18.27
N ALA A 829 -1.51 1.47 -17.62
CA ALA A 829 -2.29 0.81 -16.60
C ALA A 829 -2.39 1.67 -15.33
N ASP A 830 -3.59 2.13 -15.00
CA ASP A 830 -3.90 2.83 -13.76
C ASP A 830 -4.13 1.86 -12.60
N LEU A 831 -4.08 2.34 -11.36
CA LEU A 831 -4.53 1.53 -10.22
C LEU A 831 -6.00 1.82 -9.92
N HIS A 832 -6.87 0.82 -10.14
CA HIS A 832 -8.27 0.87 -9.73
C HIS A 832 -8.53 -0.09 -8.55
N SER A 833 -8.92 0.48 -7.42
CA SER A 833 -9.00 -0.22 -6.13
C SER A 833 -10.43 -0.31 -5.62
N ILE A 834 -10.97 -1.52 -5.49
CA ILE A 834 -12.28 -1.74 -4.84
C ILE A 834 -12.10 -1.69 -3.32
N GLN A 835 -12.81 -0.78 -2.66
CA GLN A 835 -12.63 -0.51 -1.23
C GLN A 835 -13.46 -1.42 -0.32
N GLY A 836 -14.59 -1.92 -0.82
CA GLY A 836 -15.53 -2.70 -0.02
C GLY A 836 -16.24 -3.79 -0.83
N THR A 837 -16.21 -5.01 -0.29
CA THR A 837 -16.80 -6.22 -0.88
C THR A 837 -18.29 -6.07 -1.22
N PHE A 838 -19.09 -5.63 -0.24
CA PHE A 838 -20.54 -5.51 -0.38
C PHE A 838 -20.98 -4.21 -1.05
N PRO A 839 -20.42 -3.03 -0.69
CA PRO A 839 -20.85 -1.80 -1.34
C PRO A 839 -20.31 -1.67 -2.77
N ASN A 840 -19.23 -2.38 -3.14
CA ASN A 840 -18.59 -2.31 -4.46
C ASN A 840 -18.19 -0.88 -4.89
N THR A 841 -17.68 -0.08 -3.95
CA THR A 841 -17.16 1.26 -4.20
C THR A 841 -15.67 1.20 -4.50
N ALA A 842 -15.18 2.15 -5.31
CA ALA A 842 -13.78 2.17 -5.73
C ALA A 842 -13.18 3.57 -5.77
N VAL A 843 -11.85 3.60 -5.72
CA VAL A 843 -11.01 4.78 -5.96
C VAL A 843 -9.94 4.44 -6.99
N SER A 844 -9.50 5.43 -7.75
CA SER A 844 -8.46 5.26 -8.78
C SER A 844 -7.26 6.18 -8.56
N ALA A 845 -6.10 5.74 -9.02
CA ALA A 845 -4.91 6.56 -9.15
C ALA A 845 -4.29 6.34 -10.53
N TYR A 846 -4.10 7.44 -11.26
CA TYR A 846 -3.55 7.41 -12.61
C TYR A 846 -2.06 7.12 -12.61
N ASN A 847 -1.60 6.30 -13.55
CA ASN A 847 -0.20 6.04 -13.78
C ASN A 847 0.35 6.99 -14.85
N VAL A 848 0.88 8.14 -14.44
CA VAL A 848 1.44 9.14 -15.35
C VAL A 848 2.97 9.12 -15.33
N CYS A 849 3.58 9.52 -16.45
CA CYS A 849 5.00 9.84 -16.47
C CYS A 849 5.25 11.12 -15.68
N ASP A 850 5.87 10.92 -14.51
CA ASP A 850 6.21 11.90 -13.50
C ASP A 850 4.98 12.62 -12.89
N GLY A 851 4.70 12.33 -11.61
CA GLY A 851 3.74 13.07 -10.75
C GLY A 851 4.10 14.56 -10.49
N ASN A 852 5.06 15.06 -11.27
CA ASN A 852 5.62 16.39 -11.47
C ASN A 852 4.63 17.55 -11.72
N ARG A 853 3.68 17.90 -10.84
CA ARG A 853 2.77 19.02 -11.16
C ARG A 853 3.52 20.35 -11.03
N SER A 854 3.30 21.26 -11.97
CA SER A 854 3.88 22.60 -11.94
C SER A 854 2.90 23.66 -12.46
N GLY A 855 3.21 24.93 -12.21
CA GLY A 855 2.47 26.09 -12.70
C GLY A 855 1.73 26.89 -11.64
N ASP A 856 1.25 28.08 -12.01
CA ASP A 856 0.65 29.04 -11.08
C ASP A 856 -0.89 28.98 -11.00
N ASP A 857 -1.43 29.23 -9.80
CA ASP A 857 -2.87 29.33 -9.51
C ASP A 857 -3.56 30.52 -10.22
N SER A 858 -2.80 31.60 -10.45
CA SER A 858 -3.26 32.88 -10.98
C SER A 858 -2.09 33.60 -11.64
N THR A 859 -2.36 34.37 -12.69
CA THR A 859 -1.37 35.28 -13.29
C THR A 859 -1.08 36.50 -12.41
N ASP A 860 -2.03 36.88 -11.55
CA ASP A 860 -1.88 37.97 -10.58
C ASP A 860 -1.31 37.42 -9.26
N ILE A 861 -0.02 37.69 -8.99
CA ILE A 861 0.66 37.30 -7.76
C ILE A 861 0.34 38.34 -6.67
N LYS A 862 -0.42 37.95 -5.64
CA LYS A 862 -0.80 38.81 -4.51
C LYS A 862 0.01 38.46 -3.26
N LYS A 863 0.33 39.47 -2.44
CA LYS A 863 0.98 39.27 -1.14
C LYS A 863 0.03 38.48 -0.21
N PRO A 864 0.45 37.31 0.32
CA PRO A 864 -0.37 36.57 1.27
C PRO A 864 -0.39 37.22 2.65
N ASP A 865 -1.44 36.94 3.42
CA ASP A 865 -1.59 37.37 4.81
C ASP A 865 -0.81 36.45 5.76
N LEU A 866 0.50 36.69 5.89
CA LEU A 866 1.37 35.95 6.82
C LEU A 866 1.42 36.61 8.20
N ILE A 867 1.47 35.80 9.25
CA ILE A 867 1.71 36.27 10.62
C ILE A 867 3.18 35.99 10.96
N MET A 868 3.98 37.04 11.07
CA MET A 868 5.41 36.91 11.31
C MET A 868 5.72 36.65 12.79
N PRO A 869 6.74 35.83 13.11
CA PRO A 869 7.25 35.77 14.47
C PRO A 869 7.81 37.13 14.89
N PRO A 870 7.73 37.50 16.19
CA PRO A 870 8.36 38.71 16.69
C PRO A 870 9.87 38.68 16.38
N GLU A 871 10.46 39.81 15.99
CA GLU A 871 11.90 39.90 15.74
C GLU A 871 12.66 39.47 17.01
N ALA A 872 13.62 38.56 16.85
CA ALA A 872 14.44 38.13 17.98
C ALA A 872 15.16 39.34 18.57
N PRO A 873 15.15 39.56 19.89
CA PRO A 873 16.00 40.57 20.51
C PRO A 873 17.44 40.28 20.09
N GLY A 874 18.13 41.28 19.54
CA GLY A 874 19.52 41.14 19.13
C GLY A 874 20.35 40.47 20.23
N ARG A 875 21.09 39.43 19.88
CA ARG A 875 21.94 38.69 20.81
C ARG A 875 22.98 39.66 21.39
N GLN A 876 23.00 39.88 22.71
CA GLN A 876 24.14 40.52 23.37
C GLN A 876 25.38 39.66 23.09
N MET A 877 26.42 40.26 22.50
CA MET A 877 27.72 39.59 22.43
C MET A 877 28.37 39.61 23.82
N GLU A 878 28.79 38.44 24.27
CA GLU A 878 29.74 38.27 25.38
C GLU A 878 31.14 38.25 24.75
N VAL A 879 32.00 39.24 25.09
CA VAL A 879 33.38 39.28 24.60
C VAL A 879 34.19 38.19 25.32
N ILE A 880 34.80 37.28 24.56
CA ILE A 880 35.72 36.27 25.05
C ILE A 880 37.09 36.95 25.20
N GLU A 881 37.48 37.21 26.45
CA GLU A 881 38.79 37.57 27.00
C GLU A 881 39.95 37.87 26.01
N ALA A 882 40.53 39.08 26.10
CA ALA A 882 41.82 39.40 25.46
C ALA A 882 42.88 39.66 26.55
N SER A 883 43.76 38.70 26.78
CA SER A 883 44.91 38.85 27.69
C SER A 883 46.18 39.17 26.90
N HIS A 884 46.93 40.17 27.36
CA HIS A 884 48.29 40.47 26.88
C HIS A 884 49.22 40.62 28.10
N VAL A 885 50.36 39.95 28.07
CA VAL A 885 51.46 40.14 29.05
C VAL A 885 52.50 41.05 28.41
N LEU A 886 52.83 42.16 29.06
CA LEU A 886 53.84 43.12 28.62
C LEU A 886 55.05 43.05 29.54
N PHE A 887 56.21 42.71 28.99
CA PHE A 887 57.49 42.87 29.69
C PHE A 887 58.11 44.21 29.30
N ASN A 888 58.30 45.10 30.27
CA ASN A 888 59.20 46.25 30.13
C ASN A 888 60.60 45.83 30.60
N ASN A 889 61.59 45.92 29.72
CA ASN A 889 63.00 45.63 30.07
C ASN A 889 63.90 46.86 29.88
N ARG A 890 63.36 48.07 30.09
CA ARG A 890 64.15 49.31 30.10
C ARG A 890 63.72 50.23 31.24
N ASP A 891 64.72 50.54 32.05
CA ASP A 891 64.68 51.54 33.12
C ASP A 891 64.38 52.95 32.55
N GLU A 892 63.47 53.63 33.25
CA GLU A 892 63.38 55.09 33.40
C GLU A 892 62.58 55.99 32.43
N GLU A 893 61.78 55.50 31.47
CA GLU A 893 60.87 56.37 30.68
C GLU A 893 59.42 55.81 30.60
N PRO A 894 58.37 56.65 30.75
CA PRO A 894 56.99 56.24 30.48
C PRO A 894 56.82 55.90 29.00
N VAL A 895 56.31 54.69 28.71
CA VAL A 895 55.99 54.28 27.35
C VAL A 895 54.50 54.46 27.12
N ASP A 896 54.11 55.36 26.20
CA ASP A 896 52.74 55.41 25.68
C ASP A 896 52.49 54.14 24.85
N MET A 897 51.55 53.31 25.29
CA MET A 897 51.15 52.09 24.58
C MET A 897 49.75 52.26 24.01
N ALA A 898 49.63 52.17 22.69
CA ALA A 898 48.36 52.07 21.99
C ALA A 898 48.10 50.59 21.63
N VAL A 899 46.91 50.10 21.95
CA VAL A 899 46.40 48.82 21.44
C VAL A 899 45.29 49.17 20.46
N ASP A 900 45.51 48.91 19.18
CA ASP A 900 44.47 49.06 18.17
C ASP A 900 43.58 47.81 18.18
N LEU A 901 42.33 47.98 18.58
CA LEU A 901 41.31 46.93 18.57
C LEU A 901 40.35 47.19 17.41
N PHE A 902 40.35 46.31 16.42
CA PHE A 902 39.46 46.39 15.27
C PHE A 902 38.22 45.53 15.51
N LEU A 903 37.04 46.15 15.50
CA LEU A 903 35.75 45.47 15.64
C LEU A 903 34.86 45.82 14.46
N THR A 904 34.26 44.81 13.85
CA THR A 904 33.19 44.99 12.86
C THR A 904 31.87 44.78 13.58
N VAL A 905 31.02 45.82 13.64
CA VAL A 905 29.70 45.77 14.28
C VAL A 905 28.61 46.19 13.28
N GLU A 906 27.41 45.62 13.42
CA GLU A 906 26.26 46.02 12.61
C GLU A 906 25.73 47.39 13.07
N THR A 907 25.12 48.16 12.16
CA THR A 907 24.49 49.46 12.48
C THR A 907 23.46 49.32 13.60
N SER A 908 23.41 50.30 14.51
CA SER A 908 22.53 50.32 15.69
C SER A 908 22.90 49.33 16.81
N THR A 909 24.12 48.78 16.80
CA THR A 909 24.63 47.95 17.91
C THR A 909 25.14 48.84 19.05
N LYS A 910 24.67 48.59 20.28
CA LYS A 910 25.18 49.24 21.50
C LYS A 910 26.35 48.44 22.07
N VAL A 911 27.52 49.07 22.21
CA VAL A 911 28.73 48.42 22.75
C VAL A 911 29.00 48.95 24.17
N THR A 912 29.31 48.05 25.10
CA THR A 912 29.63 48.37 26.50
C THR A 912 30.88 47.62 26.93
N TRP A 913 31.80 48.28 27.62
CA TRP A 913 33.07 47.71 28.08
C TRP A 913 33.17 47.73 29.59
N ALA A 914 33.65 46.64 30.20
CA ALA A 914 34.03 46.59 31.61
C ALA A 914 35.46 46.03 31.74
N LYS A 915 36.23 46.50 32.74
CA LYS A 915 37.63 46.11 32.98
C LYS A 915 37.74 45.32 34.28
N GLU A 916 38.30 44.11 34.23
CA GLU A 916 38.66 43.33 35.44
C GLU A 916 40.19 43.31 35.68
N LYS A 917 40.61 43.32 36.97
CA LYS A 917 42.01 43.40 37.41
C LYS A 917 42.53 42.02 37.86
N GLY A 918 43.66 41.56 37.31
CA GLY A 918 44.52 40.51 37.89
C GLY A 918 45.72 41.10 38.65
N ARG A 919 46.21 40.43 39.71
CA ARG A 919 47.23 40.90 40.66
C ARG A 919 48.50 40.04 40.59
N GLU A 920 49.69 40.66 40.59
CA GLU A 920 50.96 40.07 41.07
C GLU A 920 51.60 40.99 42.13
N ASP A 921 52.31 40.38 43.09
CA ASP A 921 52.81 40.98 44.33
C ASP A 921 54.13 41.77 44.16
N GLY A 922 54.23 42.94 44.81
CA GLY A 922 55.50 43.54 45.23
C GLY A 922 55.72 45.04 44.93
N GLY A 923 55.37 45.92 45.88
CA GLY A 923 55.93 47.29 46.02
C GLY A 923 55.05 48.45 45.52
N GLU A 924 54.46 49.21 46.45
CA GLU A 924 53.51 50.30 46.21
C GLU A 924 54.13 51.58 45.58
N VAL A 925 53.44 52.16 44.57
CA VAL A 925 52.89 53.53 44.60
C VAL A 925 51.60 53.53 43.74
N GLY A 926 50.50 54.00 44.32
CA GLY A 926 49.17 53.93 43.73
C GLY A 926 48.76 55.12 42.85
N ALA A 927 47.77 54.87 41.99
CA ALA A 927 46.68 55.79 41.64
C ALA A 927 45.52 55.01 41.00
N THR A 928 44.29 55.44 41.29
CA THR A 928 43.01 54.90 40.80
C THR A 928 42.29 55.98 39.99
N ILE A 929 41.76 55.66 38.79
CA ILE A 929 40.62 56.28 38.05
C ILE A 929 40.26 55.24 36.93
N GLY A 930 39.03 54.91 36.49
CA GLY A 930 37.68 55.42 36.74
C GLY A 930 36.99 55.87 35.44
N ALA A 931 36.52 54.98 34.55
CA ALA A 931 35.52 55.27 33.50
C ALA A 931 34.94 54.00 32.82
N GLU A 932 33.61 53.94 32.68
CA GLU A 932 32.89 53.14 31.67
C GLU A 932 32.65 54.02 30.43
N TYR A 933 32.79 53.45 29.23
CA TYR A 933 32.44 54.11 27.96
C TYR A 933 31.39 53.27 27.21
N SER A 934 30.33 53.92 26.75
CA SER A 934 29.28 53.30 25.92
C SER A 934 28.87 54.27 24.82
N TRP A 935 28.75 53.79 23.59
CA TRP A 935 28.29 54.56 22.43
C TRP A 935 27.35 53.71 21.55
N GLU A 936 26.53 54.37 20.75
CA GLU A 936 25.75 53.76 19.66
C GLU A 936 26.42 54.11 18.33
N ALA A 937 26.59 53.11 17.46
CA ALA A 937 27.16 53.32 16.15
C ALA A 937 26.11 53.91 15.19
N ASP A 938 26.19 55.21 14.92
CA ASP A 938 25.38 55.90 13.92
C ASP A 938 25.90 55.70 12.48
N ILE A 939 25.01 55.95 11.51
CA ILE A 939 25.28 55.87 10.06
C ILE A 939 26.42 56.86 9.70
N PRO A 940 27.44 56.47 8.91
CA PRO A 940 28.43 57.44 8.44
C PRO A 940 27.76 58.44 7.48
N GLU A 941 27.59 59.70 7.90
CA GLU A 941 27.28 60.79 6.98
C GLU A 941 28.46 61.04 6.05
N VAL A 942 28.31 60.68 4.76
CA VAL A 942 29.26 61.06 3.72
C VAL A 942 29.06 62.54 3.39
N ALA A 943 29.79 63.42 4.07
CA ALA A 943 29.90 64.83 3.67
C ALA A 943 30.96 64.95 2.56
N VAL A 944 30.51 65.11 1.31
CA VAL A 944 31.40 65.37 0.16
C VAL A 944 31.83 66.84 0.19
N ALA A 945 33.03 67.13 0.72
CA ALA A 945 33.69 68.40 0.48
C ALA A 945 34.57 68.29 -0.79
N GLN A 946 34.16 68.97 -1.87
CA GLN A 946 34.98 69.08 -3.08
C GLN A 946 36.21 69.94 -2.80
N ASN A 947 37.38 69.31 -2.67
CA ASN A 947 38.60 69.91 -3.20
C ASN A 947 39.57 68.84 -3.70
N LYS A 948 40.02 69.04 -4.94
CA LYS A 948 40.78 68.08 -5.75
C LYS A 948 42.12 67.75 -5.09
N LYS A 949 42.25 66.54 -4.49
CA LYS A 949 43.40 65.59 -4.62
C LYS A 949 43.57 64.51 -3.53
N LYS A 950 42.63 64.28 -2.60
CA LYS A 950 42.68 63.08 -1.73
C LYS A 950 41.28 62.74 -1.17
N ILE A 951 40.94 61.45 -1.14
CA ILE A 951 39.82 60.91 -0.34
C ILE A 951 40.46 60.22 0.85
N GLU A 952 40.26 60.75 2.05
CA GLU A 952 40.59 60.08 3.31
C GLU A 952 39.28 59.76 4.04
N VAL A 953 39.10 58.49 4.39
CA VAL A 953 37.98 58.02 5.24
C VAL A 953 38.61 57.61 6.56
N THR A 954 38.24 58.30 7.64
CA THR A 954 38.63 57.91 9.00
C THR A 954 37.37 57.90 9.85
N ALA A 955 37.02 56.75 10.43
CA ALA A 955 36.13 56.67 11.58
C ALA A 955 37.02 56.42 12.81
N LYS A 956 36.87 57.24 13.85
CA LYS A 956 37.51 57.03 15.16
C LYS A 956 36.54 56.35 16.10
#